data_AF-A0A8B7C2R1-F1
#
_entry.id   AF-A0A8B7C2R1-F1
#
_cell.length_a   1.000
_cell.length_b   1.000
_cell.length_c   1.000
_cell.angle_alpha   90.00
_cell.angle_beta   90.00
_cell.angle_gamma   90.00
#
_symmetry.space_group_name_H-M   'P 1'
#
loop_
_entity.id
_entity.type
_entity.pdbx_description
1 polymer ?
#
loop_
_entity_poly.entity_id
_entity_poly.type
_entity_poly.pdbx_seq_one_letter_code
_entity_poly.pdbx_strand_id
1 'polypeptide(L)'
;MRRWLSGFCLSGPKRRSVRTHDRPDPTETRGGSMVEPQGSNSTADPQSSSRISNGSQASQQKNIILNHEFSEGLNYWHPNCCHGYVASEECGLLDGVRANSGGNYAVVTQRTESWQGLEQDITGKITLGVRYNVSAYVRAYGDLQEPCGVQATLKLENQDSSINYLLVERVLVAKDRWEKLEGSFSLTSMPKHAVFYLEGPPPGVDLLIDSVTVSCEKTEMVVGSQISHTNNIISNHDFSGGLHSWCPNCCHAYVASEWSGFLNGVRANSGGNYAVVTKRTECWQGLEQDITGKVSSGNTYFVSAYVRVYGDLQGSTEVQATLKLEYSDSSTGYLFIERILASKECWEKLEGSFSLKTMPRRIVFFLEGPPPGLDLLIDSVTISSSGLKQFEEKSPRCVTNGDETISWNPHFDTGIHNWSGRGCKIHRHEFGGDGNIRPFSGNFFVSATERTQSWNGIQQEITGRVQRKLAYEVTSVVRISGSASSADVRATLWVQAPNGREQYIGIAKLQASDKEWVQLQGKFLLNGAASKAIIFLEGPPPGTDILVDSFVVKHAAEVRSSPPPHFENILYGVNIIKNSTLNDGLNGWSPLGSCTLRVSTDPYYLFPSIASNSLGHDQPLGNCYILTVNRTETWMGPSQTITGKLKLHLTYRVAAWVRVGSGATGPQNVNVALAVDNQWINGGQVEANTDRWYELKGSFRIEKQPSKVVVYVQGPSPGVDLMVGGLQIFPVDRKARVKYLKEKTEKVRKRDVVLKLPGFDSASLHGAPIKIRQTQNSFPFGSCINRSNIENEEFVDFFVKNFNWAVFGNELKWYHTEPQQGKLNYKDADEMLDFCQRHGKETRGHCIFWEVEDAVQPWVRSLNSHELMIAIQKRLKSLLSRYKGKFRHYDVNNEMLHGSFYQDKLGEDIRAYMFRESHQLDPSAILFVNDYNVEDGCDPKSTPEMYIHQILDLQERGAPVGGIGIQAHISHPVGEIICDALDKLAILGLPIWFTELDVSAVNEHVRADDLEVVLREAYAHPAVEGVMLWGFWELFTFRDNSHLVDAEGSINEAGKRYLALKQEWLSHTDGHINAYGEFKFRGYHGTYTVEITTPPGKKISQSFVVDSGDSPLVLIVNL
;
A
#
# COMPACT_ATOMS: atom_id res chain seq x y z
N MET A 1 -38.20 -30.92 -14.85
CA MET A 1 -37.04 -31.82 -15.05
C MET A 1 -37.46 -33.19 -15.57
N ARG A 2 -37.44 -33.39 -16.90
CA ARG A 2 -37.35 -34.67 -17.63
C ARG A 2 -37.37 -34.30 -19.11
N ARG A 3 -36.27 -34.59 -19.81
CA ARG A 3 -35.83 -34.12 -21.15
C ARG A 3 -34.79 -33.01 -21.03
N TRP A 4 -33.71 -33.17 -21.82
CA TRP A 4 -32.44 -32.42 -21.83
C TRP A 4 -31.31 -33.00 -20.97
N LEU A 5 -31.02 -34.29 -21.15
CA LEU A 5 -29.68 -34.87 -20.94
C LEU A 5 -29.47 -35.97 -21.99
N SER A 6 -28.93 -35.59 -23.15
CA SER A 6 -28.33 -36.53 -24.08
C SER A 6 -27.32 -35.80 -24.98
N GLY A 7 -26.05 -36.05 -24.75
CA GLY A 7 -24.96 -35.65 -25.64
C GLY A 7 -23.79 -35.05 -24.89
N PHE A 8 -22.88 -35.91 -24.41
CA PHE A 8 -21.42 -35.81 -24.57
C PHE A 8 -20.77 -36.85 -23.64
N CYS A 9 -20.45 -38.00 -24.20
CA CYS A 9 -19.60 -39.04 -23.61
C CYS A 9 -18.55 -39.40 -24.66
N LEU A 10 -17.27 -39.15 -24.35
CA LEU A 10 -16.14 -39.78 -25.04
C LEU A 10 -15.08 -40.23 -24.01
N SER A 11 -15.13 -41.55 -23.76
CA SER A 11 -14.04 -42.52 -23.61
C SER A 11 -12.68 -42.14 -22.99
N GLY A 12 -12.37 -42.73 -21.84
CA GLY A 12 -11.00 -43.04 -21.38
C GLY A 12 -10.76 -44.57 -21.30
N PRO A 13 -9.53 -45.08 -21.50
CA PRO A 13 -9.28 -46.50 -21.76
C PRO A 13 -9.13 -47.35 -20.50
N LYS A 14 -9.59 -48.61 -20.61
CA LYS A 14 -9.43 -49.72 -19.66
C LYS A 14 -7.94 -50.01 -19.38
N ARG A 15 -7.57 -50.21 -18.11
CA ARG A 15 -6.39 -51.01 -17.72
C ARG A 15 -6.75 -52.12 -16.75
N ARG A 16 -6.16 -53.29 -17.04
CA ARG A 16 -6.35 -54.60 -16.43
C ARG A 16 -5.78 -54.67 -15.01
N SER A 17 -6.47 -55.45 -14.18
CA SER A 17 -6.02 -56.00 -12.90
C SER A 17 -4.86 -56.98 -13.07
N VAL A 18 -3.85 -56.90 -12.20
CA VAL A 18 -3.02 -58.05 -11.79
C VAL A 18 -2.89 -58.02 -10.27
N ARG A 19 -3.13 -59.18 -9.66
CA ARG A 19 -3.11 -59.49 -8.22
C ARG A 19 -1.73 -59.99 -7.80
N THR A 20 -1.38 -59.71 -6.53
CA THR A 20 -0.67 -60.54 -5.50
C THR A 20 0.70 -61.13 -5.87
N HIS A 21 1.77 -61.06 -5.09
CA HIS A 21 2.09 -61.49 -3.72
C HIS A 21 3.62 -61.15 -3.57
N ASP A 22 4.27 -60.86 -2.44
CA ASP A 22 4.50 -61.69 -1.27
C ASP A 22 5.24 -60.87 -0.19
N ARG A 23 4.99 -61.26 1.06
CA ARG A 23 5.77 -60.98 2.29
C ARG A 23 7.08 -61.81 2.27
N PRO A 24 8.15 -61.50 3.03
CA PRO A 24 8.09 -61.57 4.51
C PRO A 24 9.00 -60.63 5.32
N ASP A 25 8.48 -60.27 6.50
CA ASP A 25 9.22 -59.92 7.73
C ASP A 25 9.94 -61.18 8.26
N PRO A 26 10.97 -61.16 9.16
CA PRO A 26 10.67 -60.76 10.55
C PRO A 26 11.85 -60.31 11.47
N THR A 27 11.45 -59.96 12.71
CA THR A 27 12.09 -60.20 14.05
C THR A 27 13.17 -59.21 14.55
N GLU A 28 12.86 -58.41 15.59
CA GLU A 28 13.02 -58.68 17.06
C GLU A 28 14.50 -58.57 17.53
N THR A 29 14.94 -57.85 18.57
CA THR A 29 14.44 -57.71 19.96
C THR A 29 15.36 -56.78 20.80
N ARG A 30 14.79 -56.21 21.90
CA ARG A 30 15.41 -55.81 23.21
C ARG A 30 16.45 -54.67 23.21
N GLY A 31 16.53 -53.76 24.18
CA GLY A 31 15.93 -53.59 25.51
C GLY A 31 16.91 -52.78 26.37
N GLY A 32 16.44 -51.90 27.27
CA GLY A 32 17.31 -51.25 28.25
C GLY A 32 16.70 -50.00 28.90
N SER A 33 16.21 -50.15 30.13
CA SER A 33 15.81 -49.05 31.03
C SER A 33 16.94 -48.71 32.01
N MET A 34 16.66 -47.70 32.85
CA MET A 34 17.33 -47.24 34.09
C MET A 34 18.11 -45.93 33.92
N VAL A 35 18.07 -44.94 34.82
CA VAL A 35 17.46 -44.73 36.15
C VAL A 35 17.70 -43.24 36.51
N GLU A 36 16.77 -42.58 37.21
CA GLU A 36 16.98 -41.27 37.87
C GLU A 36 17.98 -41.37 39.04
N PRO A 37 18.49 -40.24 39.58
CA PRO A 37 18.00 -39.91 40.92
C PRO A 37 17.80 -38.42 41.20
N GLN A 38 16.96 -38.20 42.21
CA GLN A 38 16.52 -36.96 42.83
C GLN A 38 17.51 -36.33 43.83
N GLY A 39 17.24 -35.08 44.20
CA GLY A 39 17.57 -34.42 45.49
C GLY A 39 17.88 -32.92 45.28
N SER A 40 17.04 -31.91 45.57
CA SER A 40 16.26 -31.46 46.75
C SER A 40 16.96 -30.35 47.57
N ASN A 41 16.18 -29.30 47.88
CA ASN A 41 16.32 -28.22 48.90
C ASN A 41 17.24 -27.03 48.59
N SER A 42 16.99 -25.78 49.02
CA SER A 42 15.84 -24.96 49.46
C SER A 42 16.43 -23.62 49.94
N THR A 43 15.61 -22.56 50.07
CA THR A 43 15.85 -21.25 50.75
C THR A 43 16.66 -20.21 49.93
N ALA A 44 16.39 -18.90 49.90
CA ALA A 44 15.48 -18.02 50.63
C ALA A 44 15.19 -16.75 49.78
N ASP A 45 14.00 -16.18 49.95
CA ASP A 45 13.68 -14.78 49.67
C ASP A 45 14.19 -13.92 50.86
N PRO A 46 14.63 -12.65 50.65
CA PRO A 46 13.77 -11.57 51.13
C PRO A 46 13.80 -10.25 50.31
N GLN A 47 12.59 -9.69 50.19
CA GLN A 47 12.18 -8.28 50.35
C GLN A 47 13.05 -7.12 49.80
N SER A 48 12.43 -6.42 48.83
CA SER A 48 12.28 -4.96 48.68
C SER A 48 13.23 -4.00 49.42
N SER A 49 13.95 -3.19 48.64
CA SER A 49 14.12 -1.76 48.96
C SER A 49 14.25 -0.93 47.68
N SER A 50 13.33 0.01 47.53
CA SER A 50 13.37 1.12 46.56
C SER A 50 14.57 2.03 46.81
N ARG A 51 15.37 2.31 45.78
CA ARG A 51 16.13 3.56 45.66
C ARG A 51 16.05 4.10 44.24
N ILE A 52 15.50 5.30 44.16
CA ILE A 52 15.61 6.25 43.07
C ILE A 52 17.10 6.60 42.92
N SER A 53 17.65 6.50 41.72
CA SER A 53 18.89 7.19 41.35
C SER A 53 18.79 7.75 39.94
N ASN A 54 18.69 9.08 39.92
CA ASN A 54 18.98 10.06 38.88
C ASN A 54 19.60 9.57 37.57
N GLY A 55 19.01 10.05 36.48
CA GLY A 55 19.52 9.88 35.13
C GLY A 55 20.87 10.56 34.89
N SER A 56 21.66 9.89 34.06
CA SER A 56 22.67 10.51 33.21
C SER A 56 22.16 10.45 31.77
N GLN A 57 21.93 11.61 31.15
CA GLN A 57 21.80 11.71 29.69
C GLN A 57 23.13 11.24 29.09
N ALA A 58 23.16 10.05 28.52
CA ALA A 58 24.23 9.67 27.60
C ALA A 58 23.94 10.35 26.26
N SER A 59 24.87 11.18 25.80
CA SER A 59 24.87 11.71 24.44
C SER A 59 24.86 10.55 23.44
N GLN A 60 23.82 10.44 22.63
CA GLN A 60 23.73 9.39 21.61
C GLN A 60 24.71 9.74 20.46
N GLN A 61 25.93 9.20 20.50
CA GLN A 61 26.85 9.18 19.37
C GLN A 61 26.21 8.39 18.23
N LYS A 62 25.91 9.03 17.10
CA LYS A 62 25.35 8.35 15.92
C LYS A 62 26.49 7.67 15.16
N ASN A 63 26.46 6.34 15.10
CA ASN A 63 27.37 5.55 14.26
C ASN A 63 27.04 5.77 12.78
N ILE A 64 28.04 6.10 11.95
CA ILE A 64 27.87 6.30 10.50
C ILE A 64 28.01 4.99 9.70
N ILE A 65 28.54 3.94 10.32
CA ILE A 65 28.62 2.59 9.73
C ILE A 65 27.26 1.89 9.84
N LEU A 66 26.77 1.39 8.72
CA LEU A 66 25.54 0.59 8.63
C LEU A 66 25.84 -0.90 8.84
N ASN A 67 24.87 -1.63 9.39
CA ASN A 67 24.98 -3.07 9.67
C ASN A 67 26.28 -3.42 10.41
N HIS A 68 26.55 -2.71 11.52
CA HIS A 68 27.81 -2.80 12.27
C HIS A 68 27.96 -4.05 13.14
N GLU A 69 26.85 -4.75 13.42
CA GLU A 69 26.81 -6.02 14.16
C GLU A 69 26.57 -7.23 13.23
N PHE A 70 26.57 -7.01 11.90
CA PHE A 70 26.41 -8.06 10.89
C PHE A 70 25.12 -8.90 11.00
N SER A 71 24.08 -8.39 11.66
CA SER A 71 22.78 -9.07 11.83
C SER A 71 22.00 -9.23 10.52
N GLU A 72 22.32 -8.43 9.51
CA GLU A 72 21.77 -8.50 8.15
C GLU A 72 22.73 -9.17 7.16
N GLY A 73 23.67 -10.01 7.63
CA GLY A 73 24.73 -10.57 6.78
C GLY A 73 25.78 -9.52 6.41
N LEU A 74 26.34 -9.60 5.19
CA LEU A 74 27.27 -8.58 4.67
C LEU A 74 26.57 -7.43 3.93
N ASN A 75 25.27 -7.21 4.14
CA ASN A 75 24.60 -6.04 3.57
C ASN A 75 25.36 -4.76 3.96
N TYR A 76 25.58 -3.86 2.99
CA TYR A 76 26.39 -2.63 3.08
C TYR A 76 27.90 -2.80 3.22
N TRP A 77 28.39 -4.04 3.31
CA TRP A 77 29.81 -4.37 3.39
C TRP A 77 30.26 -5.11 2.14
N HIS A 78 31.41 -4.72 1.60
CA HIS A 78 31.97 -5.33 0.40
C HIS A 78 33.31 -6.01 0.73
N PRO A 79 33.45 -7.32 0.48
CA PRO A 79 34.75 -7.97 0.50
C PRO A 79 35.61 -7.44 -0.65
N ASN A 80 36.74 -6.80 -0.31
CA ASN A 80 37.63 -6.22 -1.31
C ASN A 80 38.63 -7.28 -1.79
N CYS A 81 38.42 -7.80 -3.01
CA CYS A 81 39.23 -8.83 -3.65
C CYS A 81 39.49 -10.10 -2.81
N CYS A 82 38.56 -10.43 -1.90
CA CYS A 82 38.59 -11.61 -1.05
C CYS A 82 37.18 -12.18 -0.90
N HIS A 83 37.02 -13.27 -0.15
CA HIS A 83 35.71 -13.81 0.18
C HIS A 83 35.29 -13.34 1.58
N GLY A 84 34.01 -13.02 1.75
CA GLY A 84 33.45 -12.66 3.04
C GLY A 84 32.11 -13.35 3.26
N TYR A 85 31.88 -13.80 4.49
CA TYR A 85 30.59 -14.32 4.94
C TYR A 85 30.36 -13.96 6.41
N VAL A 86 29.15 -14.16 6.93
CA VAL A 86 28.84 -13.96 8.34
C VAL A 86 28.70 -15.32 9.02
N ALA A 87 29.33 -15.47 10.18
CA ALA A 87 29.20 -16.63 11.04
C ALA A 87 28.40 -16.26 12.29
N SER A 88 27.52 -17.17 12.71
CA SER A 88 26.76 -17.08 13.97
C SER A 88 27.19 -18.18 14.93
N GLU A 89 27.00 -17.96 16.23
CA GLU A 89 27.42 -18.90 17.28
C GLU A 89 26.78 -20.31 17.16
N GLU A 90 25.64 -20.43 16.47
CA GLU A 90 24.88 -21.67 16.32
C GLU A 90 25.32 -22.52 15.11
N CYS A 91 26.02 -21.92 14.14
CA CYS A 91 26.35 -22.60 12.88
C CYS A 91 27.59 -23.51 12.93
N GLY A 92 28.39 -23.45 14.00
CA GLY A 92 29.55 -24.35 14.21
C GLY A 92 30.64 -24.29 13.13
N LEU A 93 30.65 -23.27 12.27
CA LEU A 93 31.58 -23.14 11.12
C LEU A 93 33.03 -22.89 11.54
N LEU A 94 33.25 -22.30 12.71
CA LEU A 94 34.56 -22.01 13.29
C LEU A 94 34.56 -22.50 14.75
N ASP A 95 35.15 -23.68 14.99
CA ASP A 95 35.11 -24.35 16.30
C ASP A 95 35.67 -23.45 17.41
N GLY A 96 34.83 -23.14 18.41
CA GLY A 96 35.23 -22.42 19.63
C GLY A 96 35.31 -20.90 19.52
N VAL A 97 34.85 -20.28 18.43
CA VAL A 97 34.79 -18.81 18.29
C VAL A 97 33.39 -18.29 18.62
N ARG A 98 33.29 -17.47 19.68
CA ARG A 98 32.07 -16.73 20.06
C ARG A 98 32.10 -15.30 19.55
N ALA A 99 30.95 -14.74 19.21
CA ALA A 99 30.84 -13.34 18.80
C ALA A 99 31.21 -12.43 19.98
N ASN A 100 31.74 -11.25 19.71
CA ASN A 100 32.01 -10.27 20.75
C ASN A 100 30.71 -9.56 21.16
N SER A 101 29.78 -9.35 20.23
CA SER A 101 28.45 -8.77 20.45
C SER A 101 27.42 -9.30 19.44
N GLY A 102 26.12 -9.17 19.70
CA GLY A 102 25.08 -9.33 18.67
C GLY A 102 24.89 -10.75 18.08
N GLY A 103 25.63 -11.75 18.55
CA GLY A 103 25.52 -13.17 18.13
C GLY A 103 26.09 -13.49 16.74
N ASN A 104 26.56 -12.49 15.99
CA ASN A 104 27.08 -12.61 14.63
C ASN A 104 28.41 -11.86 14.48
N TYR A 105 29.28 -12.35 13.61
CA TYR A 105 30.50 -11.64 13.21
C TYR A 105 30.85 -11.93 11.75
N ALA A 106 31.50 -10.98 11.08
CA ALA A 106 31.98 -11.18 9.72
C ALA A 106 33.29 -11.96 9.72
N VAL A 107 33.43 -12.87 8.74
CA VAL A 107 34.63 -13.65 8.45
C VAL A 107 35.10 -13.31 7.05
N VAL A 108 36.31 -12.76 6.94
CA VAL A 108 36.98 -12.47 5.68
C VAL A 108 38.05 -13.53 5.44
N THR A 109 37.86 -14.34 4.41
CA THR A 109 38.66 -15.52 4.09
C THR A 109 39.16 -15.51 2.65
N GLN A 110 39.95 -16.52 2.27
CA GLN A 110 40.60 -16.65 0.96
C GLN A 110 41.45 -15.44 0.59
N ARG A 111 42.09 -14.84 1.60
CA ARG A 111 42.91 -13.63 1.44
C ARG A 111 44.28 -14.02 0.90
N THR A 112 44.64 -13.52 -0.27
CA THR A 112 45.95 -13.70 -0.92
C THR A 112 46.90 -12.53 -0.68
N GLU A 113 46.39 -11.40 -0.20
CA GLU A 113 47.17 -10.18 0.08
C GLU A 113 46.73 -9.54 1.40
N SER A 114 47.65 -8.87 2.11
CA SER A 114 47.35 -8.30 3.42
C SER A 114 46.40 -7.09 3.39
N TRP A 115 46.26 -6.42 2.26
CA TRP A 115 45.35 -5.27 2.09
C TRP A 115 43.89 -5.69 1.78
N GLN A 116 43.65 -6.97 1.49
CA GLN A 116 42.31 -7.48 1.27
C GLN A 116 41.54 -7.50 2.58
N GLY A 117 40.27 -7.10 2.55
CA GLY A 117 39.51 -6.81 3.76
C GLY A 117 38.04 -6.53 3.50
N LEU A 118 37.36 -5.93 4.46
CA LEU A 118 35.94 -5.58 4.37
C LEU A 118 35.75 -4.06 4.34
N GLU A 119 35.02 -3.55 3.35
CA GLU A 119 34.90 -2.11 3.08
C GLU A 119 33.45 -1.58 3.02
N GLN A 120 33.25 -0.31 3.39
CA GLN A 120 31.99 0.43 3.29
C GLN A 120 32.24 1.88 2.85
N ASP A 121 31.48 2.37 1.87
CA ASP A 121 31.54 3.76 1.40
C ASP A 121 30.92 4.70 2.46
N ILE A 122 31.71 5.69 2.90
CA ILE A 122 31.29 6.71 3.88
C ILE A 122 31.32 8.13 3.31
N THR A 123 31.48 8.31 2.00
CA THR A 123 31.66 9.61 1.31
C THR A 123 30.62 10.66 1.72
N GLY A 124 29.34 10.28 1.76
CA GLY A 124 28.23 11.18 2.13
C GLY A 124 27.99 11.34 3.62
N LYS A 125 28.82 10.74 4.48
CA LYS A 125 28.61 10.68 5.93
C LYS A 125 29.70 11.39 6.75
N ILE A 126 30.73 11.89 6.07
CA ILE A 126 31.88 12.58 6.65
C ILE A 126 31.79 14.09 6.40
N THR A 127 32.26 14.90 7.35
CA THR A 127 32.29 16.37 7.26
C THR A 127 33.71 16.87 7.50
N LEU A 128 34.15 17.89 6.75
CA LEU A 128 35.48 18.47 6.92
C LEU A 128 35.67 19.11 8.29
N GLY A 129 36.88 18.96 8.83
CA GLY A 129 37.25 19.48 10.14
C GLY A 129 36.63 18.74 11.33
N VAL A 130 35.73 17.77 11.11
CA VAL A 130 35.16 16.94 12.17
C VAL A 130 36.08 15.74 12.44
N ARG A 131 36.34 15.46 13.72
CA ARG A 131 37.06 14.26 14.15
C ARG A 131 36.07 13.11 14.34
N TYR A 132 36.30 12.01 13.63
CA TYR A 132 35.55 10.77 13.75
C TYR A 132 36.37 9.76 14.54
N ASN A 133 35.78 9.20 15.59
CA ASN A 133 36.33 8.12 16.37
C ASN A 133 35.87 6.78 15.77
N VAL A 134 36.83 5.88 15.57
CA VAL A 134 36.64 4.55 15.02
C VAL A 134 36.88 3.52 16.12
N SER A 135 36.00 2.53 16.25
CA SER A 135 36.18 1.37 17.11
C SER A 135 35.70 0.11 16.37
N ALA A 136 36.44 -0.99 16.44
CA ALA A 136 36.00 -2.30 15.95
C ALA A 136 36.64 -3.41 16.79
N TYR A 137 35.96 -4.56 16.91
CA TYR A 137 36.57 -5.76 17.46
C TYR A 137 37.05 -6.65 16.33
N VAL A 138 38.33 -7.04 16.38
CA VAL A 138 38.98 -7.82 15.33
C VAL A 138 39.73 -9.01 15.93
N ARG A 139 39.73 -10.13 15.21
CA ARG A 139 40.42 -11.37 15.60
C ARG A 139 41.00 -12.06 14.37
N ALA A 140 42.10 -12.77 14.52
CA ALA A 140 42.64 -13.62 13.45
C ALA A 140 42.19 -15.08 13.62
N TYR A 141 41.99 -15.79 12.53
CA TYR A 141 41.71 -17.23 12.54
C TYR A 141 42.52 -17.96 11.45
N GLY A 142 43.05 -19.14 11.78
CA GLY A 142 43.94 -19.92 10.90
C GLY A 142 45.34 -20.19 11.49
N ASP A 143 46.27 -20.64 10.64
CA ASP A 143 47.65 -20.97 11.03
C ASP A 143 48.47 -19.71 11.33
N LEU A 144 48.42 -19.28 12.59
CA LEU A 144 49.14 -18.10 13.09
C LEU A 144 50.17 -18.50 14.15
N GLN A 145 51.46 -18.26 13.87
CA GLN A 145 52.56 -18.53 14.81
C GLN A 145 52.87 -17.35 15.75
N GLU A 146 52.65 -16.10 15.32
CA GLU A 146 52.88 -14.88 16.12
C GLU A 146 51.72 -13.87 15.92
N PRO A 147 51.41 -13.00 16.91
CA PRO A 147 50.42 -11.94 16.75
C PRO A 147 50.70 -11.06 15.52
N CYS A 148 49.66 -10.71 14.79
CA CYS A 148 49.79 -10.05 13.49
C CYS A 148 48.93 -8.78 13.42
N GLY A 149 49.32 -7.82 12.57
CA GLY A 149 48.63 -6.53 12.53
C GLY A 149 47.34 -6.57 11.71
N VAL A 150 46.26 -6.06 12.30
CA VAL A 150 45.02 -5.65 11.63
C VAL A 150 44.87 -4.15 11.78
N GLN A 151 44.45 -3.47 10.71
CA GLN A 151 44.37 -2.03 10.66
C GLN A 151 43.07 -1.54 10.03
N ALA A 152 42.63 -0.37 10.48
CA ALA A 152 41.57 0.39 9.85
C ALA A 152 42.17 1.47 8.95
N THR A 153 41.74 1.51 7.70
CA THR A 153 42.26 2.42 6.68
C THR A 153 41.13 3.15 5.99
N LEU A 154 41.37 4.41 5.65
CA LEU A 154 40.48 5.23 4.86
C LEU A 154 41.10 5.47 3.48
N LYS A 155 40.44 4.95 2.44
CA LYS A 155 40.81 5.19 1.04
C LYS A 155 40.11 6.44 0.55
N LEU A 156 40.89 7.42 0.11
CA LEU A 156 40.46 8.74 -0.32
C LEU A 156 40.80 8.93 -1.81
N GLU A 157 39.79 9.01 -2.67
CA GLU A 157 39.95 9.45 -4.05
C GLU A 157 39.75 10.96 -4.10
N ASN A 158 40.75 11.74 -4.52
CA ASN A 158 40.68 13.19 -4.59
C ASN A 158 39.98 13.65 -5.88
N GLN A 159 39.73 14.96 -6.00
CA GLN A 159 39.07 15.56 -7.17
C GLN A 159 39.85 15.37 -8.49
N ASP A 160 41.18 15.23 -8.42
CA ASP A 160 42.05 14.93 -9.56
C ASP A 160 42.16 13.42 -9.87
N SER A 161 41.35 12.59 -9.21
CA SER A 161 41.37 11.12 -9.26
C SER A 161 42.65 10.47 -8.70
N SER A 162 43.51 11.22 -8.00
CA SER A 162 44.60 10.62 -7.20
C SER A 162 44.03 9.89 -5.98
N ILE A 163 44.60 8.74 -5.61
CA ILE A 163 44.16 7.93 -4.47
C ILE A 163 45.18 8.02 -3.34
N ASN A 164 44.72 8.46 -2.17
CA ASN A 164 45.48 8.49 -0.93
C ASN A 164 44.90 7.49 0.07
N TYR A 165 45.75 6.86 0.87
CA TYR A 165 45.34 5.96 1.96
C TYR A 165 45.75 6.56 3.29
N LEU A 166 44.78 6.73 4.18
CA LEU A 166 45.00 7.24 5.53
C LEU A 166 44.82 6.10 6.53
N LEU A 167 45.92 5.71 7.18
CA LEU A 167 45.88 4.76 8.29
C LEU A 167 45.18 5.42 9.48
N VAL A 168 44.11 4.80 9.99
CA VAL A 168 43.36 5.27 11.15
C VAL A 168 43.97 4.73 12.45
N GLU A 169 44.15 3.41 12.53
CA GLU A 169 44.85 2.74 13.64
C GLU A 169 45.24 1.31 13.24
N ARG A 170 46.25 0.74 13.91
CA ARG A 170 46.68 -0.65 13.78
C ARG A 170 46.78 -1.34 15.15
N VAL A 171 46.20 -2.54 15.27
CA VAL A 171 46.28 -3.39 16.46
C VAL A 171 46.90 -4.75 16.12
N LEU A 172 47.61 -5.37 17.07
CA LEU A 172 48.08 -6.75 16.93
C LEU A 172 46.99 -7.71 17.39
N VAL A 173 46.57 -8.63 16.54
CA VAL A 173 45.55 -9.64 16.81
C VAL A 173 46.17 -11.02 17.01
N ALA A 174 45.58 -11.78 17.93
CA ALA A 174 45.90 -13.17 18.20
C ALA A 174 44.70 -14.07 17.87
N LYS A 175 44.94 -15.39 17.83
CA LYS A 175 43.91 -16.37 17.45
C LYS A 175 42.87 -16.67 18.52
N ASP A 176 43.14 -16.33 19.78
CA ASP A 176 42.43 -16.80 20.96
C ASP A 176 41.47 -15.78 21.58
N ARG A 177 41.53 -14.51 21.18
CA ARG A 177 40.65 -13.45 21.70
C ARG A 177 40.35 -12.36 20.69
N TRP A 178 39.25 -11.65 20.92
CA TRP A 178 38.92 -10.41 20.22
C TRP A 178 39.77 -9.27 20.75
N GLU A 179 40.38 -8.51 19.85
CA GLU A 179 41.13 -7.30 20.18
C GLU A 179 40.35 -6.08 19.72
N LYS A 180 40.34 -5.04 20.54
CA LYS A 180 39.68 -3.79 20.21
C LYS A 180 40.64 -2.88 19.43
N LEU A 181 40.27 -2.51 18.22
CA LEU A 181 40.93 -1.49 17.41
C LEU A 181 40.22 -0.16 17.64
N GLU A 182 40.91 0.86 18.17
CA GLU A 182 40.35 2.19 18.42
C GLU A 182 41.25 3.28 17.84
N GLY A 183 40.72 4.09 16.93
CA GLY A 183 41.46 5.18 16.29
C GLY A 183 40.60 6.40 16.03
N SER A 184 41.16 7.42 15.37
CA SER A 184 40.36 8.54 14.91
C SER A 184 40.95 9.17 13.65
N PHE A 185 40.10 9.79 12.83
CA PHE A 185 40.53 10.54 11.66
C PHE A 185 39.76 11.85 11.52
N SER A 186 40.35 12.81 10.82
CA SER A 186 39.71 14.06 10.40
C SER A 186 40.23 14.46 9.04
N LEU A 187 39.36 14.97 8.17
CA LEU A 187 39.73 15.35 6.81
C LEU A 187 39.84 16.87 6.68
N THR A 188 40.87 17.33 5.98
CA THR A 188 41.15 18.76 5.72
C THR A 188 40.69 19.21 4.34
N SER A 189 40.41 18.28 3.43
CA SER A 189 39.84 18.54 2.10
C SER A 189 38.87 17.42 1.72
N MET A 190 37.78 17.74 1.00
CA MET A 190 36.76 16.73 0.71
C MET A 190 37.22 15.85 -0.46
N PRO A 191 37.39 14.54 -0.23
CA PRO A 191 37.63 13.60 -1.31
C PRO A 191 36.38 13.49 -2.19
N LYS A 192 36.58 13.08 -3.44
CA LYS A 192 35.53 12.65 -4.35
C LYS A 192 34.88 11.34 -3.86
N HIS A 193 35.67 10.40 -3.32
CA HIS A 193 35.18 9.20 -2.64
C HIS A 193 35.99 8.91 -1.37
N ALA A 194 35.32 8.53 -0.28
CA ALA A 194 35.91 8.08 0.97
C ALA A 194 35.37 6.71 1.38
N VAL A 195 36.22 5.69 1.36
CA VAL A 195 35.86 4.31 1.69
C VAL A 195 36.59 3.89 2.97
N PHE A 196 35.84 3.50 3.98
CA PHE A 196 36.38 2.93 5.22
C PHE A 196 36.51 1.43 5.07
N TYR A 197 37.65 0.86 5.43
CA TYR A 197 37.82 -0.59 5.36
C TYR A 197 38.83 -1.12 6.39
N LEU A 198 38.62 -2.37 6.80
CA LEU A 198 39.45 -3.10 7.76
C LEU A 198 40.28 -4.14 7.01
N GLU A 199 41.60 -4.09 7.18
CA GLU A 199 42.58 -4.91 6.44
C GLU A 199 43.67 -5.49 7.38
N GLY A 200 44.49 -6.40 6.87
CA GLY A 200 45.24 -7.37 7.68
C GLY A 200 44.37 -8.58 8.04
N PRO A 201 44.89 -9.67 8.63
CA PRO A 201 46.29 -10.06 8.88
C PRO A 201 47.06 -10.47 7.59
N PRO A 202 48.26 -11.08 7.63
CA PRO A 202 48.98 -11.55 6.43
C PRO A 202 48.16 -12.50 5.54
N PRO A 203 48.57 -12.70 4.26
CA PRO A 203 47.92 -13.64 3.35
C PRO A 203 47.75 -15.03 3.96
N GLY A 204 46.60 -15.66 3.71
CA GLY A 204 46.27 -17.00 4.19
C GLY A 204 45.71 -17.08 5.62
N VAL A 205 45.62 -15.96 6.34
CA VAL A 205 44.98 -15.88 7.65
C VAL A 205 43.65 -15.12 7.53
N ASP A 206 42.60 -15.70 8.09
CA ASP A 206 41.25 -15.14 8.06
C ASP A 206 41.12 -13.99 9.07
N LEU A 207 40.41 -12.93 8.68
CA LEU A 207 40.07 -11.79 9.52
C LEU A 207 38.63 -11.92 10.01
N LEU A 208 38.43 -11.88 11.32
CA LEU A 208 37.13 -11.84 11.95
C LEU A 208 36.85 -10.41 12.45
N ILE A 209 35.64 -9.89 12.21
CA ILE A 209 35.25 -8.50 12.51
C ILE A 209 33.90 -8.48 13.22
N ASP A 210 33.79 -7.69 14.28
CA ASP A 210 32.55 -7.46 15.05
C ASP A 210 32.47 -6.00 15.57
N SER A 211 31.26 -5.52 15.82
CA SER A 211 30.91 -4.23 16.45
C SER A 211 31.61 -2.98 15.87
N VAL A 212 31.48 -2.74 14.56
CA VAL A 212 32.18 -1.62 13.90
C VAL A 212 31.49 -0.27 14.10
N THR A 213 32.17 0.66 14.77
CA THR A 213 31.68 2.01 15.06
C THR A 213 32.58 3.07 14.44
N VAL A 214 31.98 4.02 13.71
CA VAL A 214 32.60 5.29 13.32
C VAL A 214 31.63 6.38 13.74
N SER A 215 32.00 7.23 14.69
CA SER A 215 31.10 8.25 15.23
C SER A 215 31.84 9.53 15.61
N CYS A 216 31.14 10.65 15.63
CA CYS A 216 31.66 11.94 16.08
C CYS A 216 30.76 12.53 17.17
N GLU A 217 31.34 13.23 18.14
CA GLU A 217 30.57 14.04 19.08
C GLU A 217 30.19 15.36 18.40
N LYS A 218 28.89 15.69 18.38
CA LYS A 218 28.42 17.01 17.96
C LYS A 218 29.00 18.04 18.93
N THR A 219 30.11 18.65 18.53
CA THR A 219 30.71 19.77 19.26
C THR A 219 30.21 21.04 18.58
N GLU A 220 29.32 21.79 19.24
CA GLU A 220 29.04 23.17 18.86
C GLU A 220 30.34 23.96 18.97
N MET A 221 30.96 24.25 17.82
CA MET A 221 32.11 25.14 17.78
C MET A 221 31.63 26.59 17.72
N VAL A 222 31.70 27.25 18.86
CA VAL A 222 31.86 28.70 18.96
C VAL A 222 33.22 29.05 18.35
N VAL A 223 33.23 29.61 17.14
CA VAL A 223 34.38 30.34 16.60
C VAL A 223 33.96 31.79 16.43
N GLY A 224 34.48 32.64 17.31
CA GLY A 224 34.42 34.08 17.14
C GLY A 224 35.25 34.49 15.93
N SER A 225 34.58 34.94 14.89
CA SER A 225 35.13 35.90 13.94
C SER A 225 34.18 37.08 13.89
N GLN A 226 34.67 38.26 14.28
CA GLN A 226 33.96 39.53 14.09
C GLN A 226 33.63 39.71 12.61
N ILE A 227 32.39 39.41 12.23
CA ILE A 227 31.76 39.92 11.01
C ILE A 227 30.43 40.50 11.47
N SER A 228 30.28 41.81 11.26
CA SER A 228 29.11 42.60 11.61
C SER A 228 27.81 41.90 11.18
N HIS A 229 26.93 41.61 12.14
CA HIS A 229 25.58 41.14 11.89
C HIS A 229 24.79 42.15 11.07
N THR A 230 24.66 41.91 9.77
CA THR A 230 23.64 42.52 8.92
C THR A 230 22.43 41.59 8.93
N ASN A 231 21.38 41.93 9.68
CA ASN A 231 20.15 41.15 9.70
C ASN A 231 19.50 41.15 8.30
N ASN A 232 19.44 39.99 7.66
CA ASN A 232 18.76 39.81 6.38
C ASN A 232 17.24 39.88 6.59
N ILE A 233 16.56 40.79 5.90
CA ILE A 233 15.10 40.92 5.96
C ILE A 233 14.38 39.93 5.04
N ILE A 234 15.08 39.28 4.11
CA ILE A 234 14.51 38.23 3.27
C ILE A 234 14.37 36.93 4.08
N SER A 235 13.15 36.40 4.12
CA SER A 235 12.83 35.11 4.73
C SER A 235 13.15 33.98 3.75
N ASN A 236 13.69 32.85 4.26
CA ASN A 236 14.09 31.69 3.46
C ASN A 236 14.99 32.10 2.27
N HIS A 237 16.05 32.84 2.59
CA HIS A 237 16.90 33.50 1.63
C HIS A 237 17.81 32.57 0.83
N ASP A 238 18.02 31.35 1.30
CA ASP A 238 18.88 30.30 0.73
C ASP A 238 18.06 29.11 0.19
N PHE A 239 16.73 29.24 0.17
CA PHE A 239 15.79 28.20 -0.29
C PHE A 239 15.92 26.86 0.44
N SER A 240 16.51 26.84 1.64
CA SER A 240 16.61 25.64 2.49
C SER A 240 15.23 25.12 2.92
N GLY A 241 14.25 26.01 3.06
CA GLY A 241 12.83 25.70 3.28
C GLY A 241 11.99 25.61 2.00
N GLY A 242 12.59 25.34 0.84
CA GLY A 242 11.89 25.33 -0.45
C GLY A 242 11.60 26.74 -0.97
N LEU A 243 10.43 26.96 -1.59
CA LEU A 243 9.96 28.32 -1.97
C LEU A 243 9.16 28.99 -0.84
N HIS A 244 9.26 28.54 0.41
CA HIS A 244 8.56 29.16 1.52
C HIS A 244 8.85 30.68 1.57
N SER A 245 7.81 31.51 1.68
CA SER A 245 7.87 32.99 1.61
C SER A 245 8.23 33.59 0.24
N TRP A 246 8.39 32.79 -0.83
CA TRP A 246 8.64 33.25 -2.19
C TRP A 246 7.48 32.86 -3.13
N CYS A 247 7.08 33.77 -4.01
CA CYS A 247 6.02 33.56 -4.99
C CYS A 247 6.57 33.74 -6.42
N PRO A 248 6.27 32.85 -7.37
CA PRO A 248 6.54 33.12 -8.78
C PRO A 248 5.53 34.14 -9.33
N ASN A 249 6.02 35.17 -10.00
CA ASN A 249 5.20 36.21 -10.63
C ASN A 249 4.90 35.86 -12.09
N CYS A 250 3.69 35.31 -12.33
CA CYS A 250 3.19 34.91 -13.66
C CYS A 250 4.12 33.93 -14.42
N CYS A 251 4.91 33.15 -13.70
CA CYS A 251 5.81 32.11 -14.21
C CYS A 251 5.74 30.87 -13.32
N HIS A 252 6.56 29.87 -13.61
CA HIS A 252 6.73 28.72 -12.72
C HIS A 252 8.04 28.87 -11.95
N ALA A 253 8.05 28.43 -10.70
CA ALA A 253 9.29 28.27 -9.95
C ALA A 253 9.27 26.97 -9.13
N TYR A 254 10.44 26.38 -8.95
CA TYR A 254 10.66 25.24 -8.06
C TYR A 254 12.06 25.33 -7.45
N VAL A 255 12.31 24.63 -6.34
CA VAL A 255 13.66 24.52 -5.79
C VAL A 255 14.31 23.26 -6.33
N ALA A 256 15.50 23.41 -6.89
CA ALA A 256 16.35 22.30 -7.27
C ALA A 256 17.44 22.15 -6.20
N SER A 257 17.69 20.91 -5.80
CA SER A 257 18.88 20.54 -5.03
C SER A 257 19.90 19.88 -5.95
N GLU A 258 21.16 19.87 -5.52
CA GLU A 258 22.28 19.28 -6.29
C GLU A 258 22.07 17.79 -6.66
N TRP A 259 21.13 17.10 -6.01
CA TRP A 259 20.82 15.68 -6.18
C TRP A 259 19.61 15.40 -7.07
N SER A 260 18.92 16.44 -7.54
CA SER A 260 17.67 16.29 -8.32
C SER A 260 17.89 15.84 -9.77
N GLY A 261 19.12 15.89 -10.30
CA GLY A 261 19.44 15.50 -11.67
C GLY A 261 18.74 16.33 -12.77
N PHE A 262 17.99 17.38 -12.40
CA PHE A 262 17.09 18.13 -13.28
C PHE A 262 17.83 19.07 -14.25
N LEU A 263 19.00 19.58 -13.85
CA LEU A 263 19.86 20.45 -14.65
C LEU A 263 21.29 19.93 -14.54
N ASN A 264 21.73 19.14 -15.54
CA ASN A 264 23.01 18.44 -15.53
C ASN A 264 24.17 19.36 -15.10
N GLY A 265 24.71 19.14 -13.89
CA GLY A 265 25.96 19.74 -13.42
C GLY A 265 25.88 21.16 -12.83
N VAL A 266 24.69 21.72 -12.59
CA VAL A 266 24.57 23.02 -11.90
C VAL A 266 24.62 22.79 -10.38
N ARG A 267 25.72 23.21 -9.74
CA ARG A 267 25.88 23.19 -8.27
C ARG A 267 25.42 24.50 -7.65
N ALA A 268 24.81 24.45 -6.47
CA ALA A 268 24.44 25.64 -5.71
C ALA A 268 25.71 26.40 -5.28
N ASN A 269 25.64 27.73 -5.18
CA ASN A 269 26.72 28.54 -4.63
C ASN A 269 26.71 28.52 -3.09
N SER A 270 25.55 28.35 -2.46
CA SER A 270 25.40 28.22 -1.01
C SER A 270 24.25 27.28 -0.63
N GLY A 271 24.40 26.45 0.40
CA GLY A 271 23.26 25.73 1.02
C GLY A 271 22.67 24.53 0.27
N GLY A 272 23.20 24.14 -0.89
CA GLY A 272 22.80 22.92 -1.62
C GLY A 272 21.46 22.99 -2.37
N ASN A 273 20.72 24.09 -2.23
CA ASN A 273 19.44 24.36 -2.87
C ASN A 273 19.50 25.70 -3.64
N TYR A 274 18.83 25.77 -4.78
CA TYR A 274 18.60 27.03 -5.52
C TYR A 274 17.22 27.02 -6.16
N ALA A 275 16.59 28.18 -6.28
CA ALA A 275 15.33 28.34 -6.99
C ALA A 275 15.56 28.38 -8.51
N VAL A 276 14.72 27.69 -9.27
CA VAL A 276 14.66 27.71 -10.72
C VAL A 276 13.34 28.33 -11.15
N VAL A 277 13.40 29.48 -11.80
CA VAL A 277 12.26 30.19 -12.37
C VAL A 277 12.20 29.87 -13.86
N THR A 278 11.15 29.18 -14.28
CA THR A 278 10.99 28.62 -15.64
C THR A 278 9.64 28.96 -16.26
N LYS A 279 9.43 28.52 -17.51
CA LYS A 279 8.24 28.80 -18.36
C LYS A 279 7.89 30.28 -18.44
N ARG A 280 8.93 31.11 -18.59
CA ARG A 280 8.78 32.55 -18.70
C ARG A 280 8.47 32.97 -20.13
N THR A 281 7.37 33.70 -20.30
CA THR A 281 6.92 34.27 -21.57
C THR A 281 7.27 35.76 -21.68
N GLU A 282 7.62 36.42 -20.59
CA GLU A 282 7.95 37.85 -20.54
C GLU A 282 9.22 38.10 -19.68
N CYS A 283 9.95 39.18 -19.97
CA CYS A 283 11.20 39.51 -19.25
C CYS A 283 10.97 39.99 -17.81
N TRP A 284 9.78 40.48 -17.48
CA TRP A 284 9.43 40.95 -16.13
C TRP A 284 8.97 39.85 -15.17
N GLN A 285 8.76 38.63 -15.66
CA GLN A 285 8.36 37.48 -14.84
C GLN A 285 9.53 36.96 -14.02
N GLY A 286 9.29 36.57 -12.77
CA GLY A 286 10.37 36.41 -11.80
C GLY A 286 9.94 35.78 -10.48
N LEU A 287 10.84 35.81 -9.49
CA LEU A 287 10.53 35.37 -8.13
C LEU A 287 10.38 36.58 -7.21
N GLU A 288 9.31 36.63 -6.43
CA GLU A 288 8.94 37.79 -5.61
C GLU A 288 8.70 37.45 -4.12
N GLN A 289 8.96 38.41 -3.22
CA GLN A 289 8.65 38.33 -1.79
C GLN A 289 8.13 39.70 -1.29
N ASP A 290 7.06 39.68 -0.50
CA ASP A 290 6.51 40.89 0.15
C ASP A 290 7.38 41.30 1.34
N ILE A 291 7.90 42.53 1.31
CA ILE A 291 8.79 43.08 2.33
C ILE A 291 8.18 44.28 3.07
N THR A 292 6.88 44.54 2.90
CA THR A 292 6.19 45.75 3.39
C THR A 292 6.43 46.02 4.88
N GLY A 293 6.33 44.99 5.72
CA GLY A 293 6.52 45.12 7.18
C GLY A 293 7.99 45.16 7.63
N LYS A 294 8.95 45.06 6.70
CA LYS A 294 10.38 44.88 7.01
C LYS A 294 11.25 46.06 6.55
N VAL A 295 10.64 47.04 5.87
CA VAL A 295 11.33 48.23 5.38
C VAL A 295 10.70 49.51 5.94
N SER A 296 11.47 50.58 6.04
CA SER A 296 11.04 51.86 6.59
C SER A 296 11.59 53.01 5.74
N SER A 297 10.83 54.10 5.62
CA SER A 297 11.25 55.28 4.86
C SER A 297 12.47 55.95 5.49
N GLY A 298 13.38 56.46 4.66
CA GLY A 298 14.58 57.16 5.10
C GLY A 298 15.79 56.26 5.42
N ASN A 299 15.62 54.94 5.44
CA ASN A 299 16.72 53.98 5.54
C ASN A 299 17.20 53.54 4.15
N THR A 300 18.51 53.29 4.04
CA THR A 300 19.11 52.66 2.85
C THR A 300 19.24 51.15 3.10
N TYR A 301 18.76 50.36 2.14
CA TYR A 301 18.81 48.90 2.14
C TYR A 301 19.76 48.44 1.04
N PHE A 302 20.62 47.48 1.37
CA PHE A 302 21.57 46.85 0.44
C PHE A 302 21.05 45.49 0.05
N VAL A 303 20.98 45.22 -1.26
CA VAL A 303 20.52 43.97 -1.86
C VAL A 303 21.73 43.23 -2.42
N SER A 304 21.84 41.93 -2.14
CA SER A 304 22.79 41.03 -2.79
C SER A 304 22.11 39.72 -3.14
N ALA A 305 22.16 39.30 -4.41
CA ALA A 305 21.59 38.05 -4.89
C ALA A 305 22.58 37.28 -5.79
N TYR A 306 22.67 35.96 -5.63
CA TYR A 306 23.42 35.10 -6.56
C TYR A 306 22.47 34.52 -7.60
N VAL A 307 22.71 34.87 -8.86
CA VAL A 307 21.84 34.51 -10.00
C VAL A 307 22.63 33.84 -11.11
N ARG A 308 21.98 32.93 -11.83
CA ARG A 308 22.52 32.24 -13.01
C ARG A 308 21.40 32.08 -14.03
N VAL A 309 21.72 31.85 -15.30
CA VAL A 309 20.70 31.57 -16.32
C VAL A 309 20.90 30.20 -16.94
N TYR A 310 19.82 29.58 -17.41
CA TYR A 310 19.86 28.27 -18.06
C TYR A 310 18.97 28.23 -19.31
N GLY A 311 19.43 27.56 -20.37
CA GLY A 311 18.76 27.49 -21.68
C GLY A 311 19.71 27.73 -22.87
N ASP A 312 19.15 27.81 -24.09
CA ASP A 312 19.88 28.02 -25.34
C ASP A 312 20.40 29.48 -25.47
N LEU A 313 21.45 29.79 -24.71
CA LEU A 313 22.14 31.09 -24.72
C LEU A 313 23.61 30.93 -25.17
N GLN A 314 24.05 31.85 -26.05
CA GLN A 314 25.46 32.13 -26.33
C GLN A 314 25.85 33.45 -25.64
N GLY A 315 26.74 33.39 -24.65
CA GLY A 315 27.18 34.56 -23.88
C GLY A 315 26.40 34.80 -22.59
N SER A 316 26.26 36.07 -22.20
CA SER A 316 25.56 36.52 -20.99
C SER A 316 24.34 37.37 -21.32
N THR A 317 23.43 37.51 -20.36
CA THR A 317 22.15 38.23 -20.51
C THR A 317 21.76 38.94 -19.23
N GLU A 318 20.87 39.94 -19.31
CA GLU A 318 20.54 40.78 -18.17
C GLU A 318 19.56 40.10 -17.20
N VAL A 319 19.93 40.12 -15.91
CA VAL A 319 19.04 39.84 -14.76
C VAL A 319 19.05 41.08 -13.87
N GLN A 320 17.89 41.50 -13.38
CA GLN A 320 17.73 42.71 -12.60
C GLN A 320 16.86 42.51 -11.36
N ALA A 321 17.11 43.34 -10.36
CA ALA A 321 16.33 43.41 -9.13
C ALA A 321 15.48 44.69 -9.13
N THR A 322 14.19 44.54 -8.82
CA THR A 322 13.21 45.64 -8.87
C THR A 322 12.30 45.59 -7.64
N LEU A 323 11.82 46.76 -7.19
CA LEU A 323 10.73 46.88 -6.23
C LEU A 323 9.45 47.34 -6.92
N LYS A 324 8.35 46.65 -6.63
CA LYS A 324 7.01 47.11 -6.96
C LYS A 324 6.44 47.84 -5.75
N LEU A 325 6.06 49.11 -5.96
CA LEU A 325 5.58 50.03 -4.94
C LEU A 325 4.11 50.35 -5.22
N GLU A 326 3.20 49.92 -4.36
CA GLU A 326 1.76 50.17 -4.50
C GLU A 326 1.31 51.24 -3.48
N TYR A 327 0.82 52.38 -3.96
CA TYR A 327 0.40 53.51 -3.13
C TYR A 327 -1.11 53.48 -2.83
N SER A 328 -1.52 54.25 -1.82
CA SER A 328 -2.91 54.28 -1.32
C SER A 328 -3.93 54.78 -2.36
N ASP A 329 -3.50 55.51 -3.38
CA ASP A 329 -4.31 55.97 -4.51
C ASP A 329 -4.41 54.92 -5.64
N SER A 330 -3.94 53.69 -5.38
CA SER A 330 -3.83 52.59 -6.36
C SER A 330 -2.82 52.82 -7.48
N SER A 331 -2.02 53.90 -7.43
CA SER A 331 -0.89 54.06 -8.35
C SER A 331 0.20 53.03 -8.03
N THR A 332 0.79 52.44 -9.09
CA THR A 332 1.89 51.49 -8.97
C THR A 332 3.15 52.11 -9.57
N GLY A 333 4.21 52.21 -8.77
CA GLY A 333 5.55 52.60 -9.21
C GLY A 333 6.48 51.40 -9.21
N TYR A 334 7.50 51.44 -10.07
CA TYR A 334 8.58 50.45 -10.09
C TYR A 334 9.90 51.16 -9.81
N LEU A 335 10.65 50.66 -8.83
CA LEU A 335 11.96 51.18 -8.48
C LEU A 335 13.02 50.14 -8.86
N PHE A 336 13.80 50.47 -9.89
CA PHE A 336 14.96 49.68 -10.30
C PHE A 336 16.05 49.77 -9.23
N ILE A 337 16.63 48.62 -8.85
CA ILE A 337 17.72 48.54 -7.87
C ILE A 337 19.06 48.42 -8.58
N GLU A 338 19.27 47.32 -9.30
CA GLU A 338 20.50 47.06 -10.05
C GLU A 338 20.28 45.96 -11.11
N ARG A 339 21.17 45.89 -12.11
CA ARG A 339 21.23 44.83 -13.13
C ARG A 339 22.62 44.16 -13.18
N ILE A 340 22.65 42.89 -13.56
CA ILE A 340 23.88 42.13 -13.82
C ILE A 340 23.76 41.34 -15.12
N LEU A 341 24.89 41.06 -15.78
CA LEU A 341 24.96 40.13 -16.90
C LEU A 341 25.19 38.71 -16.37
N ALA A 342 24.14 37.90 -16.31
CA ALA A 342 24.18 36.50 -15.91
C ALA A 342 24.54 35.58 -17.09
N SER A 343 25.40 34.59 -16.85
CA SER A 343 25.77 33.57 -17.83
C SER A 343 25.28 32.18 -17.40
N LYS A 344 25.42 31.19 -18.30
CA LYS A 344 25.17 29.79 -17.96
C LYS A 344 26.36 29.10 -17.32
N GLU A 345 27.51 29.75 -17.16
CA GLU A 345 28.77 29.11 -16.76
C GLU A 345 29.01 29.18 -15.24
N CYS A 346 28.71 30.32 -14.63
CA CYS A 346 28.93 30.58 -13.20
C CYS A 346 27.76 31.34 -12.56
N TRP A 347 27.73 31.33 -11.22
CA TRP A 347 26.84 32.19 -10.45
C TRP A 347 27.38 33.60 -10.43
N GLU A 348 26.55 34.55 -10.85
CA GLU A 348 26.86 35.97 -10.84
C GLU A 348 26.22 36.64 -9.63
N LYS A 349 26.96 37.54 -9.00
CA LYS A 349 26.47 38.28 -7.83
C LYS A 349 25.92 39.64 -8.26
N LEU A 350 24.61 39.84 -8.09
CA LEU A 350 23.92 41.12 -8.25
C LEU A 350 23.95 41.87 -6.92
N GLU A 351 24.55 43.06 -6.89
CA GLU A 351 24.61 43.90 -5.68
C GLU A 351 24.10 45.32 -5.96
N GLY A 352 23.13 45.79 -5.19
CA GLY A 352 22.55 47.12 -5.35
C GLY A 352 22.03 47.71 -4.05
N SER A 353 21.45 48.90 -4.11
CA SER A 353 20.81 49.50 -2.94
C SER A 353 19.61 50.35 -3.29
N PHE A 354 18.68 50.50 -2.35
CA PHE A 354 17.52 51.37 -2.50
C PHE A 354 17.22 52.13 -1.21
N SER A 355 16.54 53.28 -1.36
CA SER A 355 15.93 54.02 -0.25
C SER A 355 14.56 54.54 -0.66
N LEU A 356 13.62 54.54 0.29
CA LEU A 356 12.24 54.98 0.04
C LEU A 356 12.02 56.36 0.67
N LYS A 357 11.60 57.33 -0.15
CA LYS A 357 11.27 58.70 0.30
C LYS A 357 9.90 58.79 0.97
N THR A 358 8.94 58.02 0.47
CA THR A 358 7.57 57.90 0.98
C THR A 358 7.25 56.41 1.13
N MET A 359 6.48 56.03 2.16
CA MET A 359 6.10 54.62 2.37
C MET A 359 4.88 54.23 1.51
N PRO A 360 5.02 53.27 0.58
CA PRO A 360 3.88 52.66 -0.10
C PRO A 360 3.07 51.78 0.85
N ARG A 361 1.82 51.48 0.46
CA ARG A 361 0.94 50.54 1.17
C ARG A 361 1.45 49.10 1.08
N ARG A 362 2.09 48.75 -0.04
CA ARG A 362 2.70 47.42 -0.26
C ARG A 362 3.99 47.55 -1.05
N ILE A 363 5.00 46.79 -0.65
CA ILE A 363 6.35 46.80 -1.22
C ILE A 363 6.75 45.36 -1.49
N VAL A 364 6.91 45.02 -2.77
CA VAL A 364 7.28 43.67 -3.20
C VAL A 364 8.65 43.73 -3.87
N PHE A 365 9.58 42.92 -3.37
CA PHE A 365 10.88 42.70 -4.00
C PHE A 365 10.77 41.56 -5.00
N PHE A 366 11.35 41.72 -6.19
CA PHE A 366 11.40 40.65 -7.17
C PHE A 366 12.65 40.70 -8.05
N LEU A 367 13.10 39.53 -8.47
CA LEU A 367 14.19 39.34 -9.44
C LEU A 367 13.59 38.95 -10.80
N GLU A 368 13.92 39.72 -11.83
CA GLU A 368 13.40 39.62 -13.20
C GLU A 368 14.53 39.66 -14.24
N GLY A 369 14.23 39.44 -15.53
CA GLY A 369 15.23 39.01 -16.53
C GLY A 369 15.70 37.57 -16.28
N PRO A 370 16.16 36.76 -17.25
CA PRO A 370 16.55 37.05 -18.64
C PRO A 370 15.37 37.20 -19.63
N PRO A 371 15.62 37.41 -20.95
CA PRO A 371 14.59 37.38 -21.98
C PRO A 371 13.73 36.10 -21.94
N PRO A 372 12.48 36.16 -22.47
CA PRO A 372 11.58 35.01 -22.52
C PRO A 372 12.22 33.74 -23.09
N GLY A 373 11.87 32.59 -22.52
CA GLY A 373 12.40 31.28 -22.94
C GLY A 373 13.70 30.83 -22.27
N LEU A 374 14.35 31.69 -21.47
CA LEU A 374 15.47 31.31 -20.61
C LEU A 374 15.03 31.19 -19.15
N ASP A 375 15.58 30.22 -18.44
CA ASP A 375 15.33 30.00 -17.02
C ASP A 375 16.25 30.91 -16.18
N LEU A 376 15.69 31.49 -15.11
CA LEU A 376 16.45 32.25 -14.10
C LEU A 376 16.67 31.35 -12.88
N LEU A 377 17.92 31.16 -12.51
CA LEU A 377 18.33 30.44 -11.32
C LEU A 377 18.74 31.44 -10.23
N ILE A 378 18.31 31.21 -8.99
CA ILE A 378 18.57 32.09 -7.84
C ILE A 378 19.04 31.22 -6.69
N ASP A 379 20.29 31.40 -6.25
CA ASP A 379 20.89 30.62 -5.17
C ASP A 379 20.58 31.21 -3.80
N SER A 380 20.77 32.52 -3.65
CA SER A 380 20.43 33.20 -2.40
C SER A 380 20.14 34.68 -2.61
N VAL A 381 19.32 35.26 -1.72
CA VAL A 381 18.96 36.68 -1.75
C VAL A 381 19.03 37.30 -0.36
N THR A 382 19.87 38.32 -0.21
CA THR A 382 20.01 39.07 1.02
C THR A 382 19.59 40.53 0.82
N ILE A 383 18.80 41.05 1.75
CA ILE A 383 18.53 42.48 1.88
C ILE A 383 18.80 42.89 3.32
N SER A 384 19.65 43.88 3.56
CA SER A 384 19.97 44.32 4.92
C SER A 384 20.07 45.84 5.02
N SER A 385 19.85 46.39 6.22
CA SER A 385 20.03 47.82 6.50
C SER A 385 21.06 48.02 7.60
N SER A 386 21.79 49.14 7.55
CA SER A 386 22.87 49.46 8.49
C SER A 386 22.40 50.08 9.82
N GLY A 387 21.11 49.98 10.22
CA GLY A 387 20.57 50.83 11.29
C GLY A 387 19.35 50.39 12.10
N LEU A 388 19.02 49.10 12.24
CA LEU A 388 17.90 48.66 13.10
C LEU A 388 18.37 48.23 14.51
N LYS A 389 18.02 49.03 15.53
CA LYS A 389 18.05 48.64 16.96
C LYS A 389 16.83 47.78 17.30
N GLN A 390 17.05 46.74 18.11
CA GLN A 390 16.09 45.72 18.55
C GLN A 390 14.75 46.28 19.07
N PHE A 391 13.64 45.70 18.60
CA PHE A 391 12.46 45.49 19.42
C PHE A 391 12.47 44.02 19.88
N GLU A 392 12.72 43.80 21.17
CA GLU A 392 12.48 42.52 21.82
C GLU A 392 10.98 42.33 22.02
N GLU A 393 10.34 41.51 21.20
CA GLU A 393 9.10 40.83 21.58
C GLU A 393 9.46 39.46 22.15
N LYS A 394 9.05 39.25 23.41
CA LYS A 394 9.17 37.98 24.12
C LYS A 394 8.44 36.87 23.36
N SER A 395 9.18 36.15 22.52
CA SER A 395 8.77 34.85 22.00
C SER A 395 8.87 33.82 23.14
N PRO A 396 7.83 33.00 23.39
CA PRO A 396 7.98 31.86 24.27
C PRO A 396 8.95 30.86 23.61
N ARG A 397 9.85 30.32 24.45
CA ARG A 397 10.91 29.36 24.10
C ARG A 397 10.38 28.25 23.18
N CYS A 398 10.92 28.17 21.97
CA CYS A 398 10.71 27.06 21.07
C CYS A 398 11.61 25.90 21.52
N VAL A 399 11.01 24.89 22.15
CA VAL A 399 11.61 23.59 22.40
C VAL A 399 11.41 22.78 21.12
N THR A 400 12.49 22.32 20.51
CA THR A 400 12.48 21.48 19.31
C THR A 400 11.94 20.09 19.64
N ASN A 401 10.73 19.78 19.16
CA ASN A 401 10.21 18.41 19.04
C ASN A 401 9.27 18.32 17.81
N GLY A 402 9.71 17.57 16.78
CA GLY A 402 8.97 16.61 15.95
C GLY A 402 7.57 16.84 15.34
N ASP A 403 6.82 17.91 15.60
CA ASP A 403 5.44 18.06 15.09
C ASP A 403 5.17 19.50 14.60
N GLU A 404 5.55 19.84 13.36
CA GLU A 404 5.08 21.09 12.73
C GLU A 404 3.62 20.93 12.29
N THR A 405 2.72 21.39 13.16
CA THR A 405 1.30 21.53 12.85
C THR A 405 1.09 22.71 11.90
N ILE A 406 0.45 22.48 10.74
CA ILE A 406 0.15 23.53 9.77
C ILE A 406 -1.15 24.28 10.07
N SER A 407 -2.04 23.73 10.91
CA SER A 407 -3.28 24.41 11.34
C SER A 407 -2.98 25.55 12.33
N TRP A 408 -3.73 26.65 12.23
CA TRP A 408 -3.60 27.78 13.16
C TRP A 408 -4.36 27.50 14.46
N ASN A 409 -3.71 27.80 15.58
CA ASN A 409 -4.33 27.81 16.91
C ASN A 409 -5.20 26.55 17.16
N PRO A 410 -4.60 25.34 17.09
CA PRO A 410 -5.33 24.08 17.08
C PRO A 410 -6.09 23.78 18.38
N HIS A 411 -5.74 24.44 19.49
CA HIS A 411 -6.35 24.28 20.82
C HIS A 411 -7.13 25.52 21.29
N PHE A 412 -7.29 26.53 20.43
CA PHE A 412 -8.07 27.75 20.69
C PHE A 412 -7.57 28.64 21.84
N ASP A 413 -6.36 28.40 22.36
CA ASP A 413 -5.75 29.14 23.48
C ASP A 413 -5.67 30.65 23.21
N THR A 414 -5.37 31.02 21.97
CA THR A 414 -5.23 32.44 21.56
C THR A 414 -6.52 33.06 21.02
N GLY A 415 -7.66 32.36 21.13
CA GLY A 415 -8.97 32.84 20.69
C GLY A 415 -9.51 32.06 19.49
N ILE A 416 -10.28 32.72 18.63
CA ILE A 416 -10.81 32.16 17.37
C ILE A 416 -10.24 32.89 16.15
N HIS A 417 -9.08 33.55 16.29
CA HIS A 417 -8.38 34.15 15.15
C HIS A 417 -8.02 33.08 14.13
N ASN A 418 -8.24 33.36 12.84
CA ASN A 418 -8.10 32.43 11.70
C ASN A 418 -9.11 31.27 11.66
N TRP A 419 -10.13 31.32 12.53
CA TRP A 419 -11.28 30.43 12.50
C TRP A 419 -12.52 31.19 12.05
N SER A 420 -13.41 30.53 11.32
CA SER A 420 -14.70 31.11 10.94
C SER A 420 -15.79 30.04 10.92
N GLY A 421 -17.05 30.47 11.00
CA GLY A 421 -18.18 29.59 10.77
C GLY A 421 -18.58 29.59 9.30
N ARG A 422 -18.73 28.40 8.72
CA ARG A 422 -19.31 28.18 7.39
C ARG A 422 -20.83 28.10 7.54
N GLY A 423 -21.52 29.21 7.26
CA GLY A 423 -22.98 29.29 7.41
C GLY A 423 -23.48 29.20 8.86
N CYS A 424 -22.61 29.42 9.85
CA CYS A 424 -22.94 29.33 11.27
C CYS A 424 -22.13 30.37 12.08
N LYS A 425 -22.45 30.52 13.36
CA LYS A 425 -21.60 31.29 14.30
C LYS A 425 -20.64 30.36 15.02
N ILE A 426 -19.53 30.92 15.51
CA ILE A 426 -18.57 30.20 16.35
C ILE A 426 -18.36 30.95 17.67
N HIS A 427 -18.32 30.21 18.78
CA HIS A 427 -18.11 30.76 20.11
C HIS A 427 -17.05 29.95 20.85
N ARG A 428 -16.07 30.64 21.45
CA ARG A 428 -15.08 30.01 22.34
C ARG A 428 -15.66 29.91 23.75
N HIS A 429 -15.46 28.76 24.38
CA HIS A 429 -15.84 28.47 25.75
C HIS A 429 -14.59 28.22 26.58
N GLU A 430 -14.65 28.55 27.86
CA GLU A 430 -13.57 28.35 28.83
C GLU A 430 -14.07 27.53 30.01
N PHE A 431 -13.28 26.56 30.45
CA PHE A 431 -13.60 25.75 31.62
C PHE A 431 -13.62 26.61 32.88
N GLY A 432 -14.76 26.64 33.58
CA GLY A 432 -14.95 27.43 34.80
C GLY A 432 -15.81 28.68 34.65
N GLY A 433 -16.24 29.04 33.42
CA GLY A 433 -17.30 30.03 33.19
C GLY A 433 -18.61 29.33 32.80
N ASP A 434 -19.68 29.53 33.60
CA ASP A 434 -21.11 29.20 33.40
C ASP A 434 -21.54 27.89 32.67
N GLY A 435 -20.64 26.96 32.36
CA GLY A 435 -20.88 25.80 31.49
C GLY A 435 -20.54 24.44 32.10
N ASN A 436 -21.45 23.47 31.91
CA ASN A 436 -21.35 22.08 32.39
C ASN A 436 -20.44 21.16 31.56
N ILE A 437 -19.81 21.64 30.47
CA ILE A 437 -19.01 20.81 29.55
C ILE A 437 -17.53 21.04 29.81
N ARG A 438 -16.83 19.99 30.26
CA ARG A 438 -15.37 20.00 30.44
C ARG A 438 -14.67 19.75 29.08
N PRO A 439 -13.72 20.59 28.65
CA PRO A 439 -12.86 20.30 27.50
C PRO A 439 -12.16 18.94 27.64
N PHE A 440 -11.88 18.28 26.53
CA PHE A 440 -11.06 17.07 26.49
C PHE A 440 -9.61 17.37 26.85
N SER A 441 -9.06 18.48 26.35
CA SER A 441 -7.71 18.92 26.61
C SER A 441 -7.62 20.43 26.83
N GLY A 442 -6.67 20.89 27.64
CA GLY A 442 -6.51 22.32 27.93
C GLY A 442 -7.71 22.93 28.66
N ASN A 443 -7.96 24.22 28.40
CA ASN A 443 -9.00 25.00 29.08
C ASN A 443 -10.12 25.48 28.15
N PHE A 444 -10.01 25.28 26.83
CA PHE A 444 -10.89 25.90 25.84
C PHE A 444 -11.46 24.89 24.86
N PHE A 445 -12.67 25.16 24.37
CA PHE A 445 -13.23 24.52 23.18
C PHE A 445 -14.05 25.54 22.39
N VAL A 446 -14.38 25.24 21.13
CA VAL A 446 -15.22 26.10 20.28
C VAL A 446 -16.50 25.37 19.90
N SER A 447 -17.63 26.06 19.94
CA SER A 447 -18.91 25.57 19.43
C SER A 447 -19.27 26.27 18.11
N ALA A 448 -19.62 25.49 17.07
CA ALA A 448 -20.31 25.98 15.90
C ALA A 448 -21.83 25.91 16.12
N THR A 449 -22.47 27.08 16.26
CA THR A 449 -23.87 27.23 16.67
C THR A 449 -24.72 27.89 15.59
N GLU A 450 -26.05 27.92 15.77
CA GLU A 450 -27.00 28.49 14.80
C GLU A 450 -26.93 27.80 13.43
N ARG A 451 -26.64 26.49 13.43
CA ARG A 451 -26.55 25.67 12.22
C ARG A 451 -27.94 25.43 11.62
N THR A 452 -28.17 25.91 10.40
CA THR A 452 -29.45 25.79 9.68
C THR A 452 -29.45 24.72 8.60
N GLN A 453 -28.28 24.21 8.23
CA GLN A 453 -28.07 23.11 7.28
C GLN A 453 -27.00 22.16 7.82
N SER A 454 -27.02 20.91 7.37
CA SER A 454 -26.06 19.89 7.82
C SER A 454 -24.61 20.18 7.38
N TRP A 455 -24.42 20.94 6.30
CA TRP A 455 -23.10 21.34 5.80
C TRP A 455 -22.50 22.55 6.53
N ASN A 456 -23.27 23.20 7.42
CA ASN A 456 -22.76 24.31 8.21
C ASN A 456 -21.81 23.79 9.30
N GLY A 457 -20.80 24.57 9.67
CA GLY A 457 -19.93 24.24 10.80
C GLY A 457 -18.64 25.06 10.84
N ILE A 458 -17.72 24.71 11.72
CA ILE A 458 -16.45 25.44 11.89
C ILE A 458 -15.48 25.13 10.75
N GLN A 459 -14.79 26.16 10.24
CA GLN A 459 -13.82 26.04 9.15
C GLN A 459 -12.52 26.78 9.41
N GLN A 460 -11.45 26.29 8.80
CA GLN A 460 -10.15 26.95 8.71
C GLN A 460 -9.63 26.90 7.27
N GLU A 461 -9.26 28.07 6.75
CA GLU A 461 -8.53 28.17 5.48
C GLU A 461 -7.10 27.71 5.69
N ILE A 462 -6.54 26.90 4.79
CA ILE A 462 -5.18 26.36 4.82
C ILE A 462 -4.40 26.63 3.51
N THR A 463 -4.93 27.50 2.65
CA THR A 463 -4.29 27.95 1.41
C THR A 463 -2.83 28.35 1.65
N GLY A 464 -1.93 27.91 0.78
CA GLY A 464 -0.49 28.19 0.87
C GLY A 464 0.28 27.40 1.94
N ARG A 465 -0.40 26.60 2.78
CA ARG A 465 0.23 25.72 3.80
C ARG A 465 0.16 24.24 3.47
N VAL A 466 -0.52 23.89 2.38
CA VAL A 466 -0.60 22.55 1.82
C VAL A 466 0.12 22.50 0.49
N GLN A 467 0.93 21.47 0.29
CA GLN A 467 1.67 21.22 -0.94
C GLN A 467 0.96 20.16 -1.78
N ARG A 468 1.12 20.26 -3.10
CA ARG A 468 0.67 19.20 -4.00
C ARG A 468 1.45 17.91 -3.71
N LYS A 469 0.80 16.76 -3.89
CA LYS A 469 1.39 15.41 -3.81
C LYS A 469 2.01 15.03 -2.46
N LEU A 470 1.64 15.75 -1.40
CA LEU A 470 2.08 15.45 -0.04
C LEU A 470 0.87 15.10 0.80
N ALA A 471 0.94 14.02 1.56
CA ALA A 471 -0.17 13.57 2.38
C ALA A 471 -0.21 14.36 3.69
N TYR A 472 -1.43 14.72 4.09
CA TYR A 472 -1.71 15.44 5.32
C TYR A 472 -2.69 14.65 6.16
N GLU A 473 -2.50 14.70 7.47
CA GLU A 473 -3.39 14.09 8.45
C GLU A 473 -4.14 15.19 9.20
N VAL A 474 -5.45 15.01 9.30
CA VAL A 474 -6.35 15.85 10.09
C VAL A 474 -6.79 15.06 11.29
N THR A 475 -6.58 15.61 12.48
CA THR A 475 -7.11 15.08 13.74
C THR A 475 -7.93 16.15 14.43
N SER A 476 -9.16 15.84 14.83
CA SER A 476 -10.02 16.75 15.57
C SER A 476 -10.79 16.03 16.67
N VAL A 477 -10.82 16.58 17.87
CA VAL A 477 -11.62 16.05 18.97
C VAL A 477 -12.95 16.78 19.02
N VAL A 478 -14.04 16.05 18.79
CA VAL A 478 -15.39 16.61 18.58
C VAL A 478 -16.41 16.02 19.55
N ARG A 479 -17.45 16.81 19.83
CA ARG A 479 -18.67 16.42 20.55
C ARG A 479 -19.85 17.17 19.91
N ILE A 480 -21.07 16.71 20.08
CA ILE A 480 -22.27 17.45 19.65
C ILE A 480 -23.10 17.92 20.83
N SER A 481 -24.00 18.88 20.60
CA SER A 481 -24.98 19.33 21.59
C SER A 481 -26.21 19.86 20.89
N GLY A 482 -27.40 19.77 21.49
CA GLY A 482 -28.63 20.33 20.92
C GLY A 482 -29.65 19.27 20.52
N SER A 483 -30.25 19.41 19.34
CA SER A 483 -31.45 18.65 18.94
C SER A 483 -31.25 17.15 18.76
N ALA A 484 -30.04 16.68 18.45
CA ALA A 484 -29.71 15.27 18.31
C ALA A 484 -28.79 14.80 19.45
N SER A 485 -29.09 13.62 20.00
CA SER A 485 -28.25 12.95 21.01
C SER A 485 -27.09 12.16 20.39
N SER A 486 -27.18 11.84 19.10
CA SER A 486 -26.13 11.19 18.31
C SER A 486 -26.27 11.56 16.84
N ALA A 487 -25.16 11.90 16.19
CA ALA A 487 -25.13 12.25 14.77
C ALA A 487 -23.73 12.07 14.16
N ASP A 488 -23.69 11.90 12.84
CA ASP A 488 -22.44 11.86 12.08
C ASP A 488 -21.77 13.25 12.06
N VAL A 489 -20.48 13.31 12.42
CA VAL A 489 -19.59 14.45 12.19
C VAL A 489 -18.57 14.06 11.12
N ARG A 490 -18.29 14.98 10.19
CA ARG A 490 -17.41 14.79 9.04
C ARG A 490 -16.39 15.92 8.97
N ALA A 491 -15.18 15.59 8.54
CA ALA A 491 -14.20 16.57 8.10
C ALA A 491 -14.15 16.55 6.57
N THR A 492 -14.30 17.71 5.95
CA THR A 492 -14.33 17.88 4.49
C THR A 492 -13.35 18.96 4.07
N LEU A 493 -12.51 18.66 3.08
CA LEU A 493 -11.65 19.61 2.41
C LEU A 493 -12.34 20.14 1.17
N TRP A 494 -12.57 21.45 1.13
CA TRP A 494 -12.98 22.17 -0.07
C TRP A 494 -11.76 22.78 -0.76
N VAL A 495 -11.61 22.51 -2.05
CA VAL A 495 -10.50 22.96 -2.88
C VAL A 495 -11.06 23.71 -4.08
N GLN A 496 -10.50 24.87 -4.36
CA GLN A 496 -10.72 25.58 -5.62
C GLN A 496 -9.44 25.53 -6.44
N ALA A 497 -9.55 25.05 -7.68
CA ALA A 497 -8.47 25.03 -8.64
C ALA A 497 -8.31 26.42 -9.31
N PRO A 498 -7.14 26.74 -9.90
CA PRO A 498 -6.90 28.00 -10.61
C PRO A 498 -7.89 28.30 -11.74
N ASN A 499 -8.48 27.27 -12.35
CA ASN A 499 -9.51 27.40 -13.38
C ASN A 499 -10.92 27.66 -12.82
N GLY A 500 -11.06 27.85 -11.51
CA GLY A 500 -12.32 28.09 -10.82
C GLY A 500 -13.12 26.83 -10.49
N ARG A 501 -12.66 25.64 -10.88
CA ARG A 501 -13.33 24.37 -10.53
C ARG A 501 -13.25 24.14 -9.03
N GLU A 502 -14.37 23.75 -8.42
CA GLU A 502 -14.44 23.37 -7.02
C GLU A 502 -14.46 21.85 -6.86
N GLN A 503 -13.83 21.37 -5.80
CA GLN A 503 -13.80 19.97 -5.39
C GLN A 503 -14.03 19.87 -3.88
N TYR A 504 -14.76 18.83 -3.47
CA TYR A 504 -15.01 18.49 -2.07
C TYR A 504 -14.43 17.10 -1.82
N ILE A 505 -13.48 16.99 -0.89
CA ILE A 505 -12.77 15.76 -0.55
C ILE A 505 -13.15 15.42 0.90
N GLY A 506 -13.85 14.30 1.09
CA GLY A 506 -14.12 13.78 2.43
C GLY A 506 -12.82 13.28 3.06
N ILE A 507 -12.50 13.76 4.26
CA ILE A 507 -11.28 13.41 4.99
C ILE A 507 -11.56 12.31 6.00
N ALA A 508 -12.64 12.48 6.79
CA ALA A 508 -13.00 11.57 7.87
C ALA A 508 -14.49 11.67 8.18
N LYS A 509 -15.06 10.60 8.73
CA LYS A 509 -16.44 10.52 9.22
C LYS A 509 -16.49 9.67 10.48
N LEU A 510 -17.18 10.11 11.52
CA LEU A 510 -17.53 9.30 12.69
C LEU A 510 -18.88 9.70 13.26
N GLN A 511 -19.44 8.87 14.13
CA GLN A 511 -20.63 9.18 14.91
C GLN A 511 -20.22 9.81 16.26
N ALA A 512 -20.69 11.03 16.53
CA ALA A 512 -20.47 11.74 17.78
C ALA A 512 -21.75 11.78 18.62
N SER A 513 -21.61 11.89 19.94
CA SER A 513 -22.73 11.98 20.88
C SER A 513 -22.70 13.27 21.70
N ASP A 514 -23.80 13.53 22.40
CA ASP A 514 -23.91 14.61 23.37
C ASP A 514 -23.26 14.29 24.73
N LYS A 515 -22.63 13.13 24.89
CA LYS A 515 -22.10 12.65 26.19
C LYS A 515 -20.59 12.73 26.31
N GLU A 516 -19.87 12.32 25.27
CA GLU A 516 -18.42 12.13 25.31
C GLU A 516 -17.72 12.81 24.13
N TRP A 517 -16.44 13.12 24.33
CA TRP A 517 -15.56 13.61 23.27
C TRP A 517 -15.01 12.42 22.49
N VAL A 518 -15.02 12.53 21.16
CA VAL A 518 -14.52 11.50 20.26
C VAL A 518 -13.52 12.10 19.27
N GLN A 519 -12.49 11.35 18.92
CA GLN A 519 -11.46 11.79 17.99
C GLN A 519 -11.81 11.40 16.55
N LEU A 520 -11.95 12.41 15.70
CA LEU A 520 -12.07 12.32 14.25
C LEU A 520 -10.68 12.40 13.62
N GLN A 521 -10.30 11.41 12.81
CA GLN A 521 -9.00 11.36 12.18
C GLN A 521 -9.13 10.89 10.72
N GLY A 522 -8.36 11.50 9.83
CA GLY A 522 -8.29 11.08 8.43
C GLY A 522 -7.16 11.75 7.67
N LYS A 523 -6.93 11.30 6.44
CA LYS A 523 -5.85 11.79 5.58
C LYS A 523 -6.41 12.43 4.31
N PHE A 524 -5.68 13.38 3.74
CA PHE A 524 -5.96 13.93 2.42
C PHE A 524 -4.67 14.26 1.68
N LEU A 525 -4.77 14.39 0.36
CA LEU A 525 -3.69 14.83 -0.52
C LEU A 525 -4.26 15.70 -1.64
N LEU A 526 -3.51 16.70 -2.08
CA LEU A 526 -3.86 17.56 -3.22
C LEU A 526 -3.11 17.11 -4.48
N ASN A 527 -3.82 16.68 -5.51
CA ASN A 527 -3.22 16.27 -6.78
C ASN A 527 -2.77 17.48 -7.62
N GLY A 528 -3.60 18.54 -7.66
CA GLY A 528 -3.37 19.75 -8.44
C GLY A 528 -3.04 20.97 -7.59
N ALA A 529 -2.64 22.06 -8.24
CA ALA A 529 -2.52 23.35 -7.57
C ALA A 529 -3.90 23.82 -7.09
N ALA A 530 -3.97 24.36 -5.88
CA ALA A 530 -5.16 24.96 -5.32
C ALA A 530 -4.97 26.47 -5.23
N SER A 531 -5.89 27.25 -5.80
CA SER A 531 -5.97 28.68 -5.54
C SER A 531 -6.57 28.96 -4.16
N LYS A 532 -7.38 28.01 -3.64
CA LYS A 532 -7.92 28.06 -2.29
C LYS A 532 -8.14 26.67 -1.70
N ALA A 533 -7.84 26.48 -0.42
CA ALA A 533 -8.06 25.23 0.30
C ALA A 533 -8.62 25.51 1.71
N ILE A 534 -9.75 24.92 2.06
CA ILE A 534 -10.44 25.11 3.34
C ILE A 534 -10.87 23.75 3.89
N ILE A 535 -10.53 23.45 5.15
CA ILE A 535 -11.12 22.30 5.85
C ILE A 535 -12.21 22.80 6.78
N PHE A 536 -13.33 22.06 6.81
CA PHE A 536 -14.44 22.36 7.70
C PHE A 536 -15.05 21.08 8.28
N LEU A 537 -15.65 21.22 9.47
CA LEU A 537 -16.39 20.15 10.13
C LEU A 537 -17.89 20.34 9.90
N GLU A 538 -18.57 19.27 9.48
CA GLU A 538 -19.99 19.28 9.12
C GLU A 538 -20.68 17.97 9.53
N GLY A 539 -21.97 17.79 9.20
CA GLY A 539 -22.64 16.49 9.28
C GLY A 539 -23.93 16.49 10.10
N PRO A 540 -23.93 16.91 11.39
CA PRO A 540 -25.11 16.77 12.23
C PRO A 540 -26.29 17.59 11.71
N PRO A 541 -27.53 17.17 11.98
CA PRO A 541 -28.73 17.84 11.47
C PRO A 541 -28.83 19.31 11.94
N PRO A 542 -29.63 20.15 11.24
CA PRO A 542 -29.89 21.52 11.67
C PRO A 542 -30.34 21.61 13.13
N GLY A 543 -29.86 22.62 13.85
CA GLY A 543 -30.14 22.83 15.29
C GLY A 543 -29.31 21.96 16.25
N THR A 544 -28.39 21.14 15.74
CA THR A 544 -27.35 20.48 16.55
C THR A 544 -26.03 21.22 16.38
N ASP A 545 -25.40 21.63 17.47
CA ASP A 545 -24.10 22.32 17.49
C ASP A 545 -22.94 21.33 17.39
N ILE A 546 -21.84 21.75 16.77
CA ILE A 546 -20.59 20.98 16.72
C ILE A 546 -19.60 21.62 17.70
N LEU A 547 -19.20 20.88 18.72
CA LEU A 547 -18.18 21.27 19.69
C LEU A 547 -16.84 20.69 19.26
N VAL A 548 -15.80 21.52 19.26
CA VAL A 548 -14.44 21.16 18.85
C VAL A 548 -13.46 21.56 19.94
N ASP A 549 -12.79 20.59 20.52
CA ASP A 549 -11.76 20.79 21.54
C ASP A 549 -10.40 21.06 20.91
N SER A 550 -10.06 20.28 19.88
CA SER A 550 -8.85 20.47 19.10
C SER A 550 -9.06 20.18 17.63
N PHE A 551 -8.26 20.83 16.79
CA PHE A 551 -8.21 20.59 15.35
C PHE A 551 -6.79 20.81 14.85
N VAL A 552 -6.12 19.71 14.52
CA VAL A 552 -4.72 19.63 14.13
C VAL A 552 -4.64 19.15 12.69
N VAL A 553 -3.88 19.86 11.88
CA VAL A 553 -3.48 19.41 10.54
C VAL A 553 -1.97 19.36 10.50
N LYS A 554 -1.39 18.23 10.10
CA LYS A 554 0.06 18.05 9.97
C LYS A 554 0.39 17.17 8.78
N HIS A 555 1.66 17.09 8.41
CA HIS A 555 2.11 16.08 7.44
C HIS A 555 1.78 14.68 7.95
N ALA A 556 1.21 13.85 7.08
CA ALA A 556 1.01 12.46 7.40
C ALA A 556 2.39 11.81 7.57
N ALA A 557 2.58 11.04 8.63
CA ALA A 557 3.84 10.33 8.81
C ALA A 557 4.03 9.32 7.65
N GLU A 558 5.27 9.21 7.15
CA GLU A 558 5.63 8.13 6.24
C GLU A 558 5.25 6.79 6.88
N VAL A 559 4.56 5.95 6.11
CA VAL A 559 4.17 4.61 6.56
C VAL A 559 5.45 3.81 6.75
N ARG A 560 5.80 3.51 8.01
CA ARG A 560 6.92 2.62 8.30
C ARG A 560 6.59 1.23 7.75
N SER A 561 7.49 0.66 6.97
CA SER A 561 7.34 -0.71 6.47
C SER A 561 7.19 -1.67 7.65
N SER A 562 6.22 -2.58 7.53
CA SER A 562 6.02 -3.62 8.54
C SER A 562 7.06 -4.72 8.31
N PRO A 563 7.66 -5.31 9.35
CA PRO A 563 8.55 -6.45 9.14
C PRO A 563 7.77 -7.64 8.55
N PRO A 564 8.40 -8.46 7.70
CA PRO A 564 7.79 -9.67 7.18
C PRO A 564 7.48 -10.65 8.33
N PRO A 565 6.30 -11.27 8.37
CA PRO A 565 6.00 -12.29 9.36
C PRO A 565 6.97 -13.48 9.25
N HIS A 566 7.54 -13.89 10.39
CA HIS A 566 8.38 -15.08 10.48
C HIS A 566 7.58 -16.25 11.06
N PHE A 567 7.65 -17.42 10.39
CA PHE A 567 6.95 -18.64 10.82
C PHE A 567 7.95 -19.77 11.06
N GLU A 568 8.11 -20.20 12.31
CA GLU A 568 8.93 -21.36 12.67
C GLU A 568 8.08 -22.56 13.08
N ASN A 569 8.58 -23.75 12.73
CA ASN A 569 8.04 -25.04 13.17
C ASN A 569 6.54 -25.23 12.85
N ILE A 570 6.11 -24.78 11.67
CA ILE A 570 4.72 -24.97 11.22
C ILE A 570 4.53 -26.40 10.73
N LEU A 571 3.59 -27.10 11.36
CA LEU A 571 3.18 -28.45 10.95
C LEU A 571 1.99 -28.34 9.98
N TYR A 572 2.30 -28.16 8.69
CA TYR A 572 1.29 -28.21 7.64
C TYR A 572 0.67 -29.61 7.52
N GLY A 573 -0.63 -29.67 7.19
CA GLY A 573 -1.38 -30.92 7.10
C GLY A 573 -1.79 -31.54 8.43
N VAL A 574 -1.47 -30.91 9.57
CA VAL A 574 -1.88 -31.38 10.90
C VAL A 574 -3.12 -30.63 11.38
N ASN A 575 -4.18 -31.37 11.73
CA ASN A 575 -5.42 -30.79 12.27
C ASN A 575 -5.17 -30.29 13.70
N ILE A 576 -5.45 -29.02 13.98
CA ILE A 576 -5.30 -28.46 15.32
C ILE A 576 -6.47 -28.81 16.25
N ILE A 577 -7.59 -29.32 15.71
CA ILE A 577 -8.71 -29.83 16.50
C ILE A 577 -8.38 -31.24 17.02
N LYS A 578 -8.50 -31.45 18.34
CA LYS A 578 -8.30 -32.78 18.93
C LYS A 578 -9.55 -33.63 18.73
N ASN A 579 -9.35 -34.94 18.53
CA ASN A 579 -10.44 -35.91 18.48
C ASN A 579 -11.59 -35.47 17.53
N SER A 580 -11.23 -34.97 16.34
CA SER A 580 -12.20 -34.48 15.35
C SER A 580 -13.08 -35.59 14.76
N THR A 581 -12.57 -36.83 14.75
CA THR A 581 -13.30 -38.02 14.28
C THR A 581 -14.17 -38.66 15.36
N LEU A 582 -14.05 -38.19 16.62
CA LEU A 582 -14.80 -38.68 17.79
C LEU A 582 -14.59 -40.17 18.11
N ASN A 583 -13.45 -40.74 17.69
CA ASN A 583 -13.08 -42.11 18.01
C ASN A 583 -12.82 -42.32 19.51
N ASP A 584 -12.53 -41.25 20.25
CA ASP A 584 -12.33 -41.23 21.71
C ASP A 584 -13.46 -40.46 22.42
N GLY A 585 -14.70 -40.65 21.96
CA GLY A 585 -15.88 -40.00 22.54
C GLY A 585 -15.80 -38.47 22.48
N LEU A 586 -16.14 -37.78 23.58
CA LEU A 586 -16.06 -36.32 23.70
C LEU A 586 -14.71 -35.83 24.26
N ASN A 587 -13.66 -36.67 24.32
CA ASN A 587 -12.39 -36.23 24.87
C ASN A 587 -11.85 -35.00 24.11
N GLY A 588 -11.48 -33.95 24.85
CA GLY A 588 -11.07 -32.65 24.31
C GLY A 588 -12.20 -31.68 23.94
N TRP A 589 -13.47 -32.10 23.95
CA TRP A 589 -14.64 -31.27 23.69
C TRP A 589 -15.33 -30.83 24.97
N SER A 590 -15.88 -29.62 24.99
CA SER A 590 -16.65 -29.11 26.14
C SER A 590 -17.87 -28.31 25.68
N PRO A 591 -19.00 -28.38 26.40
CA PRO A 591 -20.14 -27.52 26.13
C PRO A 591 -19.77 -26.07 26.43
N LEU A 592 -20.05 -25.17 25.49
CA LEU A 592 -20.08 -23.74 25.76
C LEU A 592 -21.51 -23.38 26.23
N GLY A 593 -21.63 -22.95 27.49
CA GLY A 593 -22.92 -22.70 28.13
C GLY A 593 -23.55 -23.95 28.75
N SER A 594 -24.85 -23.90 29.04
CA SER A 594 -25.61 -24.95 29.73
C SER A 594 -26.10 -26.10 28.82
N CYS A 595 -25.67 -26.14 27.55
CA CYS A 595 -26.06 -27.17 26.60
C CYS A 595 -25.45 -28.55 26.95
N THR A 596 -26.04 -29.62 26.39
CA THR A 596 -25.55 -30.99 26.58
C THR A 596 -24.97 -31.55 25.29
N LEU A 597 -23.74 -32.06 25.35
CA LEU A 597 -23.06 -32.73 24.23
C LEU A 597 -23.19 -34.26 24.35
N ARG A 598 -23.41 -34.95 23.23
CA ARG A 598 -23.39 -36.41 23.12
C ARG A 598 -22.74 -36.81 21.80
N VAL A 599 -22.04 -37.95 21.77
CA VAL A 599 -21.63 -38.56 20.49
C VAL A 599 -22.76 -39.43 19.98
N SER A 600 -23.08 -39.28 18.70
CA SER A 600 -24.04 -40.09 17.96
C SER A 600 -23.43 -40.50 16.62
N THR A 601 -24.06 -41.44 15.93
CA THR A 601 -23.61 -41.95 14.62
C THR A 601 -24.67 -41.74 13.56
N ASP A 602 -24.24 -41.36 12.36
CA ASP A 602 -25.07 -41.28 11.17
C ASP A 602 -24.88 -42.56 10.32
N PRO A 603 -25.89 -43.05 9.59
CA PRO A 603 -25.70 -44.16 8.64
C PRO A 603 -24.74 -43.83 7.49
N TYR A 604 -24.52 -42.55 7.18
CA TYR A 604 -23.62 -42.12 6.10
C TYR A 604 -22.26 -41.70 6.64
N TYR A 605 -21.20 -42.07 5.91
CA TYR A 605 -19.85 -41.59 6.18
C TYR A 605 -19.69 -40.16 5.68
N LEU A 606 -19.07 -39.32 6.50
CA LEU A 606 -18.65 -37.98 6.14
C LEU A 606 -17.28 -38.03 5.47
N PHE A 607 -17.06 -37.20 4.45
CA PHE A 607 -15.80 -37.17 3.71
C PHE A 607 -15.13 -35.79 3.82
N PRO A 608 -13.79 -35.74 3.83
CA PRO A 608 -13.07 -34.48 3.74
C PRO A 608 -13.21 -33.92 2.32
N SER A 609 -13.63 -32.67 2.25
CA SER A 609 -13.88 -31.89 1.05
C SER A 609 -12.63 -31.07 0.68
N ILE A 610 -12.59 -29.77 1.01
CA ILE A 610 -11.44 -28.88 0.88
C ILE A 610 -10.25 -29.32 1.74
N ALA A 611 -10.48 -30.14 2.77
CA ALA A 611 -9.43 -30.72 3.60
C ALA A 611 -8.81 -32.01 3.05
N SER A 612 -9.33 -32.55 1.93
CA SER A 612 -8.87 -33.81 1.33
C SER A 612 -7.36 -33.81 1.03
N ASN A 613 -6.82 -32.70 0.52
CA ASN A 613 -5.39 -32.55 0.24
C ASN A 613 -4.51 -32.71 1.49
N SER A 614 -5.04 -32.41 2.68
CA SER A 614 -4.31 -32.51 3.95
C SER A 614 -4.45 -33.88 4.62
N LEU A 615 -5.46 -34.67 4.25
CA LEU A 615 -5.82 -35.93 4.90
C LEU A 615 -5.65 -37.17 4.01
N GLY A 616 -5.34 -36.96 2.72
CA GLY A 616 -5.33 -38.01 1.69
C GLY A 616 -6.68 -38.12 0.99
N HIS A 617 -6.65 -38.33 -0.33
CA HIS A 617 -7.87 -38.48 -1.13
C HIS A 617 -8.66 -39.72 -0.67
N ASP A 618 -9.97 -39.55 -0.52
CA ASP A 618 -10.99 -40.62 -0.34
C ASP A 618 -11.05 -41.35 1.02
N GLN A 619 -10.33 -40.92 2.06
CA GLN A 619 -10.55 -41.47 3.41
C GLN A 619 -11.72 -40.79 4.13
N PRO A 620 -12.74 -41.54 4.61
CA PRO A 620 -13.85 -40.94 5.34
C PRO A 620 -13.39 -40.39 6.70
N LEU A 621 -13.98 -39.26 7.11
CA LEU A 621 -13.81 -38.67 8.45
C LEU A 621 -14.43 -39.53 9.56
N GLY A 622 -15.25 -40.51 9.18
CA GLY A 622 -16.05 -41.34 10.07
C GLY A 622 -17.54 -41.06 9.89
N ASN A 623 -18.36 -41.71 10.71
CA ASN A 623 -19.80 -41.50 10.75
C ASN A 623 -20.28 -40.97 12.12
N CYS A 624 -19.36 -40.65 13.03
CA CYS A 624 -19.66 -40.06 14.32
C CYS A 624 -19.83 -38.54 14.22
N TYR A 625 -20.74 -37.98 15.01
CA TYR A 625 -20.94 -36.55 15.17
C TYR A 625 -21.29 -36.17 16.61
N ILE A 626 -21.05 -34.91 16.97
CA ILE A 626 -21.50 -34.34 18.24
C ILE A 626 -22.93 -33.85 18.07
N LEU A 627 -23.85 -34.42 18.83
CA LEU A 627 -25.20 -33.92 19.02
C LEU A 627 -25.23 -32.97 20.22
N THR A 628 -25.67 -31.74 19.99
CA THR A 628 -25.84 -30.70 20.99
C THR A 628 -27.32 -30.42 21.20
N VAL A 629 -27.81 -30.65 22.42
CA VAL A 629 -29.21 -30.47 22.81
C VAL A 629 -29.33 -29.49 23.98
N ASN A 630 -30.56 -29.11 24.33
CA ASN A 630 -30.89 -28.19 25.43
C ASN A 630 -30.18 -26.83 25.32
N ARG A 631 -30.06 -26.31 24.08
CA ARG A 631 -29.48 -24.99 23.81
C ARG A 631 -30.51 -23.91 24.13
N THR A 632 -30.19 -22.97 25.02
CA THR A 632 -31.08 -21.83 25.34
C THR A 632 -30.65 -20.53 24.67
N GLU A 633 -29.47 -20.51 24.05
CA GLU A 633 -28.90 -19.35 23.35
C GLU A 633 -28.23 -19.79 22.05
N THR A 634 -28.13 -18.89 21.07
CA THR A 634 -27.56 -19.18 19.74
C THR A 634 -26.07 -19.54 19.79
N TRP A 635 -25.31 -18.94 20.71
CA TRP A 635 -23.88 -19.15 20.87
C TRP A 635 -23.50 -20.48 21.56
N MET A 636 -24.47 -21.20 22.14
CA MET A 636 -24.20 -22.47 22.84
C MET A 636 -23.87 -23.59 21.86
N GLY A 637 -22.83 -24.37 22.16
CA GLY A 637 -22.43 -25.50 21.31
C GLY A 637 -21.11 -26.16 21.72
N PRO A 638 -20.61 -27.09 20.90
CA PRO A 638 -19.36 -27.79 21.19
C PRO A 638 -18.16 -26.86 21.01
N SER A 639 -17.20 -26.92 21.93
CA SER A 639 -16.03 -26.03 21.95
C SER A 639 -14.70 -26.73 22.27
N GLN A 640 -13.59 -26.14 21.84
CA GLN A 640 -12.21 -26.49 22.24
C GLN A 640 -11.34 -25.23 22.41
N THR A 641 -10.44 -25.26 23.40
CA THR A 641 -9.40 -24.22 23.54
C THR A 641 -8.21 -24.54 22.62
N ILE A 642 -7.82 -23.58 21.77
CA ILE A 642 -6.75 -23.75 20.76
C ILE A 642 -5.61 -22.73 20.88
N THR A 643 -5.55 -22.00 22.00
CA THR A 643 -4.63 -20.85 22.20
C THR A 643 -3.17 -21.16 21.87
N GLY A 644 -2.62 -22.24 22.41
CA GLY A 644 -1.21 -22.63 22.18
C GLY A 644 -0.91 -23.28 20.82
N LYS A 645 -1.90 -23.36 19.92
CA LYS A 645 -1.77 -24.01 18.60
C LYS A 645 -1.75 -23.02 17.44
N LEU A 646 -1.95 -21.73 17.71
CA LEU A 646 -2.05 -20.68 16.72
C LEU A 646 -0.72 -19.93 16.59
N LYS A 647 -0.53 -19.31 15.42
CA LYS A 647 0.64 -18.52 15.06
C LYS A 647 0.15 -17.21 14.46
N LEU A 648 0.74 -16.09 14.88
CA LEU A 648 0.33 -14.77 14.40
C LEU A 648 0.56 -14.63 12.91
N HIS A 649 -0.34 -13.94 12.22
CA HIS A 649 -0.35 -13.71 10.77
C HIS A 649 -0.54 -14.94 9.89
N LEU A 650 -0.52 -16.16 10.44
CA LEU A 650 -0.78 -17.38 9.69
C LEU A 650 -2.29 -17.55 9.47
N THR A 651 -2.69 -17.80 8.23
CA THR A 651 -4.08 -18.14 7.90
C THR A 651 -4.37 -19.60 8.22
N TYR A 652 -5.52 -19.84 8.82
CA TYR A 652 -6.05 -21.16 9.11
C TYR A 652 -7.32 -21.39 8.30
N ARG A 653 -7.43 -22.57 7.69
CA ARG A 653 -8.62 -23.04 7.00
C ARG A 653 -9.48 -23.84 7.96
N VAL A 654 -10.79 -23.63 7.90
CA VAL A 654 -11.81 -24.33 8.66
C VAL A 654 -12.67 -25.16 7.73
N ALA A 655 -12.96 -26.39 8.14
CA ALA A 655 -13.94 -27.26 7.49
C ALA A 655 -14.73 -28.05 8.53
N ALA A 656 -16.04 -28.18 8.36
CA ALA A 656 -16.89 -29.03 9.18
C ALA A 656 -18.11 -29.50 8.39
N TRP A 657 -18.73 -30.58 8.85
CA TRP A 657 -20.07 -30.96 8.44
C TRP A 657 -21.06 -30.61 9.54
N VAL A 658 -22.16 -29.95 9.17
CA VAL A 658 -23.20 -29.53 10.10
C VAL A 658 -24.57 -29.94 9.62
N ARG A 659 -25.47 -30.22 10.57
CA ARG A 659 -26.88 -30.50 10.32
C ARG A 659 -27.69 -29.99 11.50
N VAL A 660 -28.92 -29.53 11.25
CA VAL A 660 -29.84 -29.15 12.32
C VAL A 660 -30.88 -30.22 12.57
N GLY A 661 -31.31 -30.36 13.82
CA GLY A 661 -32.18 -31.44 14.26
C GLY A 661 -33.56 -30.94 14.70
N SER A 662 -34.07 -31.55 15.77
CA SER A 662 -35.39 -31.24 16.32
C SER A 662 -35.49 -29.76 16.70
N GLY A 663 -36.66 -29.16 16.52
CA GLY A 663 -36.96 -27.76 16.84
C GLY A 663 -36.81 -26.78 15.67
N ALA A 664 -36.14 -27.15 14.57
CA ALA A 664 -36.01 -26.29 13.40
C ALA A 664 -37.33 -26.23 12.60
N THR A 665 -37.80 -25.03 12.26
CA THR A 665 -38.98 -24.79 11.41
C THR A 665 -38.62 -24.38 9.98
N GLY A 666 -37.32 -24.25 9.68
CA GLY A 666 -36.78 -23.83 8.40
C GLY A 666 -35.26 -23.73 8.46
N PRO A 667 -34.63 -23.17 7.43
CA PRO A 667 -33.18 -23.02 7.35
C PRO A 667 -32.61 -22.26 8.54
N GLN A 668 -31.47 -22.71 9.05
CA GLN A 668 -30.80 -22.14 10.22
C GLN A 668 -29.35 -21.82 9.89
N ASN A 669 -28.88 -20.63 10.27
CA ASN A 669 -27.47 -20.30 10.16
C ASN A 669 -26.65 -21.06 11.22
N VAL A 670 -25.58 -21.72 10.78
CA VAL A 670 -24.60 -22.43 11.62
C VAL A 670 -23.21 -21.90 11.32
N ASN A 671 -22.42 -21.66 12.36
CA ASN A 671 -21.15 -20.95 12.26
C ASN A 671 -20.07 -21.59 13.15
N VAL A 672 -18.85 -21.74 12.63
CA VAL A 672 -17.65 -21.99 13.44
C VAL A 672 -17.06 -20.66 13.89
N ALA A 673 -17.19 -20.36 15.17
CA ALA A 673 -16.78 -19.11 15.78
C ALA A 673 -15.49 -19.26 16.59
N LEU A 674 -14.69 -18.19 16.66
CA LEU A 674 -13.55 -18.07 17.57
C LEU A 674 -13.79 -16.93 18.55
N ALA A 675 -13.74 -17.24 19.85
CA ALA A 675 -13.66 -16.27 20.92
C ALA A 675 -12.19 -16.01 21.25
N VAL A 676 -11.69 -14.82 20.90
CA VAL A 676 -10.31 -14.34 21.07
C VAL A 676 -10.33 -13.18 22.06
N ASP A 677 -9.90 -13.40 23.30
CA ASP A 677 -9.91 -12.37 24.36
C ASP A 677 -11.26 -11.63 24.51
N ASN A 678 -12.36 -12.37 24.36
CA ASN A 678 -13.75 -11.88 24.35
C ASN A 678 -14.18 -11.09 23.10
N GLN A 679 -13.36 -11.06 22.05
CA GLN A 679 -13.76 -10.64 20.71
C GLN A 679 -14.12 -11.86 19.86
N TRP A 680 -15.06 -11.66 18.95
CA TRP A 680 -15.56 -12.72 18.08
C TRP A 680 -14.91 -12.61 16.69
N ILE A 681 -14.45 -13.75 16.16
CA ILE A 681 -13.97 -13.90 14.79
C ILE A 681 -14.77 -15.01 14.10
N ASN A 682 -15.28 -14.72 12.90
CA ASN A 682 -15.94 -15.70 12.06
C ASN A 682 -14.90 -16.68 11.49
N GLY A 683 -15.11 -17.98 11.66
CA GLY A 683 -14.31 -19.04 11.06
C GLY A 683 -14.97 -19.71 9.86
N GLY A 684 -16.19 -19.30 9.49
CA GLY A 684 -16.98 -19.89 8.40
C GLY A 684 -18.42 -20.16 8.82
N GLN A 685 -19.36 -20.05 7.89
CA GLN A 685 -20.77 -20.28 8.18
C GLN A 685 -21.56 -20.78 6.99
N VAL A 686 -22.67 -21.47 7.27
CA VAL A 686 -23.56 -22.06 6.27
C VAL A 686 -24.99 -22.08 6.79
N GLU A 687 -25.95 -21.93 5.88
CA GLU A 687 -27.35 -22.18 6.18
C GLU A 687 -27.66 -23.67 6.04
N ALA A 688 -28.08 -24.30 7.14
CA ALA A 688 -28.32 -25.73 7.23
C ALA A 688 -29.79 -26.04 7.57
N ASN A 689 -30.26 -27.18 7.06
CA ASN A 689 -31.61 -27.73 7.28
C ASN A 689 -31.56 -29.12 7.92
N THR A 690 -32.75 -29.69 8.16
CA THR A 690 -32.92 -31.03 8.72
C THR A 690 -32.79 -32.16 7.69
N ASP A 691 -32.72 -31.84 6.41
CA ASP A 691 -32.80 -32.78 5.28
C ASP A 691 -31.48 -33.52 4.99
N ARG A 692 -30.34 -32.83 5.08
CA ARG A 692 -29.02 -33.38 4.76
C ARG A 692 -27.90 -32.76 5.59
N TRP A 693 -26.70 -33.30 5.45
CA TRP A 693 -25.48 -32.68 5.95
C TRP A 693 -25.04 -31.55 5.02
N TYR A 694 -24.68 -30.42 5.63
CA TYR A 694 -24.18 -29.24 4.95
C TYR A 694 -22.71 -29.07 5.28
N GLU A 695 -21.94 -28.71 4.26
CA GLU A 695 -20.54 -28.46 4.42
C GLU A 695 -20.31 -27.00 4.82
N LEU A 696 -19.63 -26.78 5.93
CA LEU A 696 -19.22 -25.46 6.40
C LEU A 696 -17.73 -25.28 6.09
N LYS A 697 -17.41 -24.23 5.34
CA LYS A 697 -16.05 -23.82 4.98
C LYS A 697 -15.78 -22.44 5.54
N GLY A 698 -14.53 -22.10 5.77
CA GLY A 698 -14.15 -20.74 6.08
C GLY A 698 -12.69 -20.63 6.46
N SER A 699 -12.31 -19.45 6.93
CA SER A 699 -10.94 -19.17 7.30
C SER A 699 -10.84 -18.07 8.35
N PHE A 700 -9.72 -18.03 9.04
CA PHE A 700 -9.40 -16.95 9.95
C PHE A 700 -7.89 -16.73 10.06
N ARG A 701 -7.51 -15.59 10.62
CA ARG A 701 -6.14 -15.23 10.99
C ARG A 701 -6.17 -14.52 12.34
N ILE A 702 -5.12 -14.69 13.14
CA ILE A 702 -4.90 -13.92 14.36
C ILE A 702 -3.73 -12.99 14.14
N GLU A 703 -3.92 -11.69 14.33
CA GLU A 703 -2.88 -10.66 14.06
C GLU A 703 -2.24 -10.12 15.33
N LYS A 704 -2.89 -10.28 16.48
CA LYS A 704 -2.39 -9.84 17.79
C LYS A 704 -2.30 -11.03 18.74
N GLN A 705 -1.26 -11.06 19.56
CA GLN A 705 -1.04 -12.15 20.52
C GLN A 705 -2.25 -12.29 21.45
N PRO A 706 -3.01 -13.40 21.37
CA PRO A 706 -4.18 -13.58 22.21
C PRO A 706 -3.80 -14.18 23.56
N SER A 707 -4.50 -13.80 24.62
CA SER A 707 -4.38 -14.47 25.93
C SER A 707 -5.14 -15.79 25.98
N LYS A 708 -6.29 -15.86 25.29
CA LYS A 708 -7.13 -17.06 25.18
C LYS A 708 -7.89 -17.07 23.86
N VAL A 709 -7.89 -18.25 23.23
CA VAL A 709 -8.67 -18.57 22.03
C VAL A 709 -9.46 -19.85 22.22
N VAL A 710 -10.77 -19.75 22.13
CA VAL A 710 -11.72 -20.86 22.13
C VAL A 710 -12.43 -20.91 20.79
N VAL A 711 -12.35 -22.04 20.10
CA VAL A 711 -13.17 -22.31 18.92
C VAL A 711 -14.43 -23.06 19.33
N TYR A 712 -15.56 -22.72 18.76
CA TYR A 712 -16.84 -23.35 19.06
C TYR A 712 -17.77 -23.30 17.85
N VAL A 713 -18.71 -24.24 17.77
CA VAL A 713 -19.76 -24.21 16.74
C VAL A 713 -21.02 -23.67 17.37
N GLN A 714 -21.54 -22.59 16.80
CA GLN A 714 -22.77 -21.94 17.23
C GLN A 714 -23.78 -21.91 16.08
N GLY A 715 -24.97 -21.37 16.34
CA GLY A 715 -25.93 -21.18 15.27
C GLY A 715 -27.35 -21.34 15.73
N PRO A 716 -27.97 -22.50 15.44
CA PRO A 716 -29.40 -22.53 15.17
C PRO A 716 -30.18 -21.98 16.35
N SER A 717 -31.40 -21.51 16.11
CA SER A 717 -32.18 -20.78 17.11
C SER A 717 -32.25 -21.54 18.46
N PRO A 718 -32.41 -20.85 19.60
CA PRO A 718 -32.62 -21.50 20.89
C PRO A 718 -33.69 -22.61 20.81
N GLY A 719 -33.42 -23.75 21.44
CA GLY A 719 -34.27 -24.94 21.37
C GLY A 719 -34.05 -25.85 20.16
N VAL A 720 -33.22 -25.44 19.18
CA VAL A 720 -32.88 -26.28 18.01
C VAL A 720 -31.62 -27.10 18.27
N ASP A 721 -31.70 -28.39 17.98
CA ASP A 721 -30.56 -29.30 18.07
C ASP A 721 -29.50 -29.02 16.99
N LEU A 722 -28.23 -29.08 17.38
CA LEU A 722 -27.08 -28.87 16.49
C LEU A 722 -26.25 -30.16 16.39
N MET A 723 -25.98 -30.61 15.16
CA MET A 723 -25.13 -31.75 14.86
C MET A 723 -23.84 -31.29 14.17
N VAL A 724 -22.68 -31.68 14.70
CA VAL A 724 -21.36 -31.30 14.16
C VAL A 724 -20.51 -32.54 13.95
N GLY A 725 -20.14 -32.80 12.70
CA GLY A 725 -19.27 -33.89 12.30
C GLY A 725 -17.95 -33.37 11.75
N GLY A 726 -16.83 -33.98 12.16
CA GLY A 726 -15.54 -33.79 11.53
C GLY A 726 -15.04 -32.35 11.46
N LEU A 727 -15.12 -31.55 12.55
CA LEU A 727 -14.53 -30.20 12.57
C LEU A 727 -13.01 -30.27 12.45
N GLN A 728 -12.45 -29.55 11.48
CA GLN A 728 -11.02 -29.55 11.17
C GLN A 728 -10.53 -28.13 10.94
N ILE A 729 -9.34 -27.87 11.48
CA ILE A 729 -8.66 -26.59 11.29
C ILE A 729 -7.20 -26.87 10.95
N PHE A 730 -6.73 -26.33 9.83
CA PHE A 730 -5.37 -26.55 9.33
C PHE A 730 -4.67 -25.22 9.04
N PRO A 731 -3.38 -25.08 9.37
CA PRO A 731 -2.57 -23.99 8.83
C PRO A 731 -2.47 -24.11 7.30
N VAL A 732 -2.61 -22.99 6.59
CA VAL A 732 -2.61 -22.97 5.12
C VAL A 732 -1.18 -22.98 4.57
N ASP A 733 -0.85 -24.01 3.78
CA ASP A 733 0.43 -24.09 3.06
C ASP A 733 0.36 -23.36 1.72
N ARG A 734 0.69 -22.06 1.76
CA ARG A 734 0.70 -21.20 0.56
C ARG A 734 1.74 -21.65 -0.45
N LYS A 735 2.89 -22.14 -0.03
CA LYS A 735 3.98 -22.54 -0.95
C LYS A 735 3.55 -23.74 -1.77
N ALA A 736 2.95 -24.75 -1.13
CA ALA A 736 2.37 -25.88 -1.83
C ALA A 736 1.24 -25.46 -2.78
N ARG A 737 0.36 -24.55 -2.34
CA ARG A 737 -0.74 -24.05 -3.19
C ARG A 737 -0.25 -23.28 -4.41
N VAL A 738 0.71 -22.37 -4.23
CA VAL A 738 1.32 -21.61 -5.34
C VAL A 738 1.98 -22.53 -6.36
N LYS A 739 2.69 -23.58 -5.90
CA LYS A 739 3.27 -24.59 -6.80
C LYS A 739 2.19 -25.27 -7.65
N TYR A 740 1.10 -25.72 -7.02
CA TYR A 740 -0.04 -26.31 -7.74
C TYR A 740 -0.65 -25.34 -8.77
N LEU A 741 -0.83 -24.06 -8.41
CA LEU A 741 -1.40 -23.05 -9.31
C LEU A 741 -0.49 -22.73 -10.49
N LYS A 742 0.84 -22.75 -10.31
CA LYS A 742 1.79 -22.63 -11.42
C LYS A 742 1.64 -23.78 -12.42
N GLU A 743 1.51 -25.01 -11.94
CA GLU A 743 1.28 -26.18 -12.80
C GLU A 743 -0.07 -26.11 -13.56
N LYS A 744 -1.13 -25.63 -12.90
CA LYS A 744 -2.43 -25.39 -13.54
C LYS A 744 -2.35 -24.25 -14.58
N THR A 745 -1.62 -23.19 -14.27
CA THR A 745 -1.38 -22.04 -15.15
C THR A 745 -0.66 -22.45 -16.45
N GLU A 746 0.36 -23.31 -16.37
CA GLU A 746 1.08 -23.86 -17.54
C GLU A 746 0.16 -24.63 -18.52
N LYS A 747 -0.91 -25.23 -17.99
CA LYS A 747 -1.92 -25.96 -18.78
C LYS A 747 -2.99 -25.03 -19.36
N VAL A 748 -3.48 -24.09 -18.55
CA VAL A 748 -4.66 -23.27 -18.88
C VAL A 748 -4.31 -22.00 -19.66
N ARG A 749 -3.16 -21.39 -19.39
CA ARG A 749 -2.81 -20.05 -19.91
C ARG A 749 -1.70 -20.04 -20.94
N LYS A 750 -1.14 -21.21 -21.26
CA LYS A 750 -0.07 -21.34 -22.25
C LYS A 750 -0.45 -22.36 -23.31
N ARG A 751 0.13 -22.17 -24.49
CA ARG A 751 -0.07 -23.01 -25.66
C ARG A 751 1.26 -23.31 -26.33
N ASP A 752 1.40 -24.53 -26.87
CA ASP A 752 2.54 -24.88 -27.70
C ASP A 752 2.47 -24.14 -29.04
N VAL A 753 3.60 -23.58 -29.48
CA VAL A 753 3.72 -22.81 -30.72
C VAL A 753 4.86 -23.40 -31.56
N VAL A 754 4.60 -23.56 -32.85
CA VAL A 754 5.57 -24.00 -33.85
C VAL A 754 5.67 -22.91 -34.92
N LEU A 755 6.79 -22.20 -34.95
CA LEU A 755 7.10 -21.24 -36.01
C LEU A 755 7.79 -21.96 -37.15
N LYS A 756 7.25 -21.84 -38.37
CA LYS A 756 7.79 -22.41 -39.60
C LYS A 756 8.24 -21.30 -40.54
N LEU A 757 9.40 -21.47 -41.14
CA LEU A 757 10.06 -20.47 -42.00
C LEU A 757 10.20 -21.02 -43.42
N PRO A 758 9.15 -20.94 -44.27
CA PRO A 758 9.24 -21.38 -45.66
C PRO A 758 10.02 -20.35 -46.49
N GLY A 759 10.97 -20.80 -47.30
CA GLY A 759 11.58 -19.96 -48.34
C GLY A 759 13.12 -19.99 -48.45
N PHE A 760 13.81 -20.62 -47.50
CA PHE A 760 15.25 -20.89 -47.60
C PHE A 760 15.50 -22.39 -47.59
N ASP A 761 16.60 -22.83 -48.21
CA ASP A 761 17.06 -24.21 -48.07
C ASP A 761 17.22 -24.48 -46.57
N SER A 762 16.51 -25.45 -46.01
CA SER A 762 16.47 -25.67 -44.54
C SER A 762 17.87 -25.77 -43.89
N ALA A 763 18.87 -26.15 -44.69
CA ALA A 763 20.28 -26.14 -44.33
C ALA A 763 20.89 -24.74 -44.09
N SER A 764 20.41 -23.66 -44.73
CA SER A 764 20.98 -22.31 -44.63
C SER A 764 20.46 -21.49 -43.43
N LEU A 765 19.31 -21.85 -42.86
CA LEU A 765 18.76 -21.22 -41.65
C LEU A 765 19.04 -22.02 -40.37
N HIS A 766 19.52 -23.26 -40.51
CA HIS A 766 19.91 -24.07 -39.37
C HIS A 766 20.95 -23.32 -38.52
N GLY A 767 20.65 -23.16 -37.22
CA GLY A 767 21.52 -22.42 -36.31
C GLY A 767 21.38 -20.89 -36.37
N ALA A 768 20.47 -20.34 -37.17
CA ALA A 768 20.18 -18.91 -37.13
C ALA A 768 19.49 -18.54 -35.79
N PRO A 769 19.92 -17.47 -35.10
CA PRO A 769 19.35 -17.10 -33.82
C PRO A 769 17.97 -16.47 -34.00
N ILE A 770 17.05 -16.87 -33.12
CA ILE A 770 15.68 -16.41 -33.04
C ILE A 770 15.38 -15.93 -31.63
N LYS A 771 14.70 -14.78 -31.53
CA LYS A 771 14.24 -14.20 -30.27
C LYS A 771 12.73 -14.01 -30.32
N ILE A 772 12.05 -14.49 -29.29
CA ILE A 772 10.61 -14.34 -29.12
C ILE A 772 10.35 -13.50 -27.88
N ARG A 773 9.59 -12.42 -28.04
CA ARG A 773 9.20 -11.55 -26.94
C ARG A 773 7.69 -11.35 -26.95
N GLN A 774 7.02 -11.77 -25.88
CA GLN A 774 5.65 -11.36 -25.66
C GLN A 774 5.60 -9.86 -25.37
N THR A 775 4.81 -9.12 -26.12
CA THR A 775 4.64 -7.67 -25.97
C THR A 775 3.39 -7.32 -25.18
N GLN A 776 2.37 -8.19 -25.21
CA GLN A 776 1.11 -8.00 -24.49
C GLN A 776 0.54 -9.34 -24.04
N ASN A 777 0.16 -9.44 -22.77
CA ASN A 777 -0.64 -10.56 -22.26
C ASN A 777 -2.11 -10.35 -22.64
N SER A 778 -2.81 -11.40 -23.10
CA SER A 778 -4.22 -11.29 -23.49
C SER A 778 -5.18 -11.25 -22.30
N PHE A 779 -4.74 -11.66 -21.11
CA PHE A 779 -5.58 -11.72 -19.92
C PHE A 779 -5.90 -10.29 -19.41
N PRO A 780 -7.19 -9.94 -19.27
CA PRO A 780 -7.63 -8.67 -18.70
C PRO A 780 -7.17 -8.45 -17.25
N PHE A 781 -6.42 -7.38 -17.05
CA PHE A 781 -6.10 -6.80 -15.76
C PHE A 781 -6.50 -5.33 -15.78
N GLY A 782 -7.56 -5.00 -15.05
CA GLY A 782 -8.03 -3.63 -14.93
C GLY A 782 -7.99 -3.10 -13.50
N SER A 783 -8.35 -1.83 -13.39
CA SER A 783 -8.59 -1.20 -12.09
C SER A 783 -9.79 -0.26 -12.14
N CYS A 784 -10.42 -0.09 -10.99
CA CYS A 784 -11.30 1.01 -10.69
C CYS A 784 -10.54 2.33 -10.77
N ILE A 785 -11.17 3.32 -11.41
CA ILE A 785 -10.74 4.71 -11.48
C ILE A 785 -11.95 5.60 -11.21
N ASN A 786 -11.70 6.78 -10.63
CA ASN A 786 -12.68 7.86 -10.47
C ASN A 786 -12.19 9.10 -11.22
N ARG A 787 -13.09 10.07 -11.40
CA ARG A 787 -12.77 11.27 -12.17
C ARG A 787 -11.62 12.09 -11.59
N SER A 788 -11.48 12.15 -10.26
CA SER A 788 -10.37 12.87 -9.62
C SER A 788 -9.03 12.17 -9.79
N ASN A 789 -9.01 10.85 -10.03
CA ASN A 789 -7.76 10.09 -10.16
C ASN A 789 -7.02 10.44 -11.46
N ILE A 790 -7.75 10.70 -12.54
CA ILE A 790 -7.14 11.05 -13.84
C ILE A 790 -6.54 12.46 -13.88
N GLU A 791 -6.61 13.21 -12.79
CA GLU A 791 -5.91 14.49 -12.58
C GLU A 791 -4.54 14.31 -11.92
N ASN A 792 -4.25 13.12 -11.39
CA ASN A 792 -2.95 12.77 -10.83
C ASN A 792 -2.08 12.10 -11.90
N GLU A 793 -1.03 12.79 -12.33
CA GLU A 793 -0.11 12.34 -13.38
C GLU A 793 0.55 11.00 -13.06
N GLU A 794 0.98 10.78 -11.81
CA GLU A 794 1.67 9.55 -11.40
C GLU A 794 0.70 8.37 -11.31
N PHE A 795 -0.53 8.63 -10.84
CA PHE A 795 -1.61 7.66 -10.90
C PHE A 795 -1.88 7.24 -12.35
N VAL A 796 -1.99 8.21 -13.26
CA VAL A 796 -2.23 7.97 -14.70
C VAL A 796 -1.08 7.17 -15.32
N ASP A 797 0.17 7.53 -15.04
CA ASP A 797 1.35 6.83 -15.56
C ASP A 797 1.38 5.37 -15.09
N PHE A 798 1.14 5.14 -13.79
CA PHE A 798 1.06 3.79 -13.25
C PHE A 798 -0.11 3.03 -13.88
N PHE A 799 -1.29 3.65 -13.98
CA PHE A 799 -2.49 3.02 -14.51
C PHE A 799 -2.30 2.59 -15.97
N VAL A 800 -1.86 3.53 -16.83
CA VAL A 800 -1.69 3.30 -18.26
C VAL A 800 -0.63 2.24 -18.54
N LYS A 801 0.45 2.21 -17.74
CA LYS A 801 1.50 1.20 -17.86
C LYS A 801 1.04 -0.18 -17.40
N ASN A 802 0.22 -0.25 -16.34
CA ASN A 802 0.00 -1.48 -15.61
C ASN A 802 -1.37 -2.15 -15.81
N PHE A 803 -2.35 -1.48 -16.41
CA PHE A 803 -3.69 -2.02 -16.62
C PHE A 803 -4.14 -1.85 -18.07
N ASN A 804 -4.95 -2.80 -18.57
CA ASN A 804 -5.55 -2.75 -19.90
C ASN A 804 -7.08 -2.55 -19.86
N TRP A 805 -7.69 -2.62 -18.67
CA TRP A 805 -9.12 -2.39 -18.44
C TRP A 805 -9.38 -1.32 -17.37
N ALA A 806 -10.53 -0.66 -17.45
CA ALA A 806 -11.01 0.33 -16.50
C ALA A 806 -12.45 0.02 -16.07
N VAL A 807 -12.78 0.34 -14.83
CA VAL A 807 -14.16 0.44 -14.35
C VAL A 807 -14.31 1.77 -13.61
N PHE A 808 -15.47 2.41 -13.73
CA PHE A 808 -15.71 3.69 -13.08
C PHE A 808 -16.33 3.45 -11.71
N GLY A 809 -15.71 3.96 -10.64
CA GLY A 809 -16.11 3.62 -9.29
C GLY A 809 -17.50 4.15 -8.91
N ASN A 810 -17.84 5.34 -9.40
CA ASN A 810 -19.10 6.01 -9.06
C ASN A 810 -19.81 6.62 -10.26
N GLU A 811 -19.10 7.00 -11.31
CA GLU A 811 -19.55 7.96 -12.32
C GLU A 811 -20.69 7.44 -13.22
N LEU A 812 -21.03 6.16 -13.15
CA LEU A 812 -22.21 5.57 -13.82
C LEU A 812 -23.33 5.15 -12.85
N LYS A 813 -23.07 5.09 -11.54
CA LYS A 813 -24.08 4.73 -10.54
C LYS A 813 -25.24 5.74 -10.57
N TRP A 814 -26.45 5.28 -10.22
CA TRP A 814 -27.64 6.11 -10.40
C TRP A 814 -27.60 7.39 -9.56
N TYR A 815 -27.15 7.29 -8.31
CA TYR A 815 -26.99 8.46 -7.46
C TYR A 815 -25.98 9.49 -8.00
N HIS A 816 -24.99 9.08 -8.82
CA HIS A 816 -24.01 10.01 -9.41
C HIS A 816 -24.58 10.67 -10.67
N THR A 817 -25.20 9.86 -11.53
CA THR A 817 -25.74 10.31 -12.82
C THR A 817 -27.07 11.06 -12.70
N GLU A 818 -27.86 10.84 -11.64
CA GLU A 818 -29.15 11.52 -11.40
C GLU A 818 -29.41 11.67 -9.88
N PRO A 819 -28.60 12.46 -9.15
CA PRO A 819 -28.76 12.66 -7.70
C PRO A 819 -30.12 13.26 -7.31
N GLN A 820 -30.70 14.06 -8.21
CA GLN A 820 -32.03 14.62 -8.09
C GLN A 820 -32.79 14.33 -9.39
N GLN A 821 -34.08 14.00 -9.28
CA GLN A 821 -34.92 13.64 -10.42
C GLN A 821 -34.81 14.68 -11.55
N GLY A 822 -34.45 14.23 -12.76
CA GLY A 822 -34.31 15.07 -13.94
C GLY A 822 -33.04 15.92 -14.03
N LYS A 823 -32.16 15.90 -13.00
CA LYS A 823 -30.86 16.60 -13.03
C LYS A 823 -29.74 15.61 -13.35
N LEU A 824 -29.52 15.40 -14.65
CA LEU A 824 -28.54 14.44 -15.15
C LEU A 824 -27.11 15.00 -15.14
N ASN A 825 -26.15 14.17 -14.72
CA ASN A 825 -24.71 14.42 -14.86
C ASN A 825 -24.02 13.23 -15.53
N TYR A 826 -23.70 13.37 -16.83
CA TYR A 826 -22.92 12.39 -17.59
C TYR A 826 -21.50 12.86 -17.91
N LYS A 827 -21.17 14.12 -17.56
CA LYS A 827 -19.92 14.76 -17.95
C LYS A 827 -18.70 13.99 -17.43
N ASP A 828 -18.74 13.57 -16.17
CA ASP A 828 -17.61 12.87 -15.56
C ASP A 828 -17.34 11.52 -16.26
N ALA A 829 -18.39 10.74 -16.54
CA ALA A 829 -18.28 9.48 -17.25
C ALA A 829 -17.84 9.66 -18.71
N ASP A 830 -18.30 10.72 -19.39
CA ASP A 830 -17.84 11.05 -20.75
C ASP A 830 -16.33 11.35 -20.77
N GLU A 831 -15.85 12.20 -19.85
CA GLU A 831 -14.42 12.54 -19.76
C GLU A 831 -13.55 11.33 -19.43
N MET A 832 -14.05 10.40 -18.60
CA MET A 832 -13.35 9.16 -18.27
C MET A 832 -13.35 8.15 -19.42
N LEU A 833 -14.43 8.06 -20.20
CA LEU A 833 -14.46 7.25 -21.43
C LEU A 833 -13.47 7.79 -22.45
N ASP A 834 -13.42 9.11 -22.64
CA ASP A 834 -12.46 9.75 -23.55
C ASP A 834 -11.01 9.52 -23.10
N PHE A 835 -10.75 9.54 -21.78
CA PHE A 835 -9.46 9.15 -21.22
C PHE A 835 -9.11 7.69 -21.55
N CYS A 836 -10.03 6.76 -21.29
CA CYS A 836 -9.82 5.33 -21.57
C CYS A 836 -9.57 5.08 -23.06
N GLN A 837 -10.36 5.70 -23.94
CA GLN A 837 -10.22 5.58 -25.38
C GLN A 837 -8.86 6.10 -25.87
N ARG A 838 -8.40 7.26 -25.38
CA ARG A 838 -7.09 7.83 -25.74
C ARG A 838 -5.92 6.93 -25.35
N HIS A 839 -6.05 6.19 -24.25
CA HIS A 839 -5.01 5.27 -23.76
C HIS A 839 -5.26 3.80 -24.13
N GLY A 840 -6.22 3.52 -25.02
CA GLY A 840 -6.53 2.17 -25.49
C GLY A 840 -6.96 1.21 -24.38
N LYS A 841 -7.76 1.69 -23.41
CA LYS A 841 -8.28 0.90 -22.30
C LYS A 841 -9.71 0.47 -22.58
N GLU A 842 -9.98 -0.81 -22.39
CA GLU A 842 -11.33 -1.36 -22.42
C GLU A 842 -12.08 -1.01 -21.13
N THR A 843 -13.41 -0.89 -21.18
CA THR A 843 -14.21 -0.35 -20.07
C THR A 843 -15.37 -1.26 -19.67
N ARG A 844 -15.60 -1.39 -18.37
CA ARG A 844 -16.81 -1.95 -17.77
C ARG A 844 -17.69 -0.83 -17.21
N GLY A 845 -18.98 -0.88 -17.53
CA GLY A 845 -19.98 0.02 -16.99
C GLY A 845 -20.51 -0.49 -15.65
N HIS A 846 -20.14 0.18 -14.57
CA HIS A 846 -20.55 -0.16 -13.21
C HIS A 846 -21.28 1.02 -12.54
N CYS A 847 -22.56 0.92 -12.23
CA CYS A 847 -23.52 -0.11 -12.60
C CYS A 847 -24.81 0.53 -13.10
N ILE A 848 -25.66 -0.21 -13.81
CA ILE A 848 -26.94 0.32 -14.27
C ILE A 848 -27.87 0.47 -13.05
N PHE A 849 -28.09 -0.58 -12.28
CA PHE A 849 -28.89 -0.56 -11.06
C PHE A 849 -28.11 -1.14 -9.89
N TRP A 850 -28.52 -0.80 -8.66
CA TRP A 850 -27.98 -1.38 -7.45
C TRP A 850 -29.14 -1.70 -6.51
N GLU A 851 -29.26 -2.97 -6.14
CA GLU A 851 -30.44 -3.53 -5.48
C GLU A 851 -30.54 -3.16 -3.98
N VAL A 852 -29.41 -2.83 -3.34
CA VAL A 852 -29.35 -2.49 -1.90
C VAL A 852 -30.00 -1.13 -1.66
N GLU A 853 -31.01 -1.08 -0.79
CA GLU A 853 -31.84 0.11 -0.59
C GLU A 853 -31.04 1.37 -0.19
N ASP A 854 -29.99 1.21 0.62
CA ASP A 854 -29.14 2.31 1.07
C ASP A 854 -28.37 2.98 -0.08
N ALA A 855 -28.11 2.25 -1.17
CA ALA A 855 -27.51 2.79 -2.38
C ALA A 855 -28.51 3.51 -3.30
N VAL A 856 -29.82 3.35 -3.07
CA VAL A 856 -30.87 3.96 -3.87
C VAL A 856 -31.14 5.37 -3.38
N GLN A 857 -31.05 6.36 -4.27
CA GLN A 857 -31.22 7.76 -3.91
C GLN A 857 -32.64 8.06 -3.36
N PRO A 858 -32.78 9.00 -2.40
CA PRO A 858 -34.04 9.25 -1.69
C PRO A 858 -35.26 9.48 -2.59
N TRP A 859 -35.10 10.20 -3.70
CA TRP A 859 -36.21 10.49 -4.61
C TRP A 859 -36.73 9.26 -5.35
N VAL A 860 -35.90 8.23 -5.57
CA VAL A 860 -36.34 6.94 -6.14
C VAL A 860 -37.00 6.08 -5.07
N ARG A 861 -36.46 6.08 -3.85
CA ARG A 861 -37.07 5.38 -2.71
C ARG A 861 -38.49 5.87 -2.41
N SER A 862 -38.77 7.15 -2.61
CA SER A 862 -40.11 7.72 -2.40
C SER A 862 -41.14 7.40 -3.49
N LEU A 863 -40.74 6.84 -4.63
CA LEU A 863 -41.66 6.56 -5.73
C LEU A 863 -42.56 5.36 -5.41
N ASN A 864 -43.82 5.46 -5.86
CA ASN A 864 -44.70 4.31 -5.94
C ASN A 864 -44.32 3.39 -7.12
N SER A 865 -44.89 2.19 -7.18
CA SER A 865 -44.52 1.18 -8.20
C SER A 865 -44.66 1.67 -9.65
N HIS A 866 -45.71 2.44 -9.97
CA HIS A 866 -45.90 2.95 -11.34
C HIS A 866 -44.83 3.98 -11.72
N GLU A 867 -44.58 4.94 -10.84
CA GLU A 867 -43.57 5.98 -11.04
C GLU A 867 -42.15 5.39 -11.07
N LEU A 868 -41.88 4.38 -10.25
CA LEU A 868 -40.60 3.68 -10.19
C LEU A 868 -40.30 2.96 -11.51
N MET A 869 -41.28 2.26 -12.08
CA MET A 869 -41.14 1.63 -13.39
C MET A 869 -40.82 2.67 -14.49
N ILE A 870 -41.52 3.82 -14.47
CA ILE A 870 -41.22 4.92 -15.40
C ILE A 870 -39.78 5.44 -15.21
N ALA A 871 -39.32 5.58 -13.97
CA ALA A 871 -37.96 6.01 -13.68
C ALA A 871 -36.91 5.01 -14.18
N ILE A 872 -37.14 3.70 -13.99
CA ILE A 872 -36.29 2.61 -14.51
C ILE A 872 -36.20 2.66 -16.04
N GLN A 873 -37.34 2.79 -16.73
CA GLN A 873 -37.39 2.90 -18.19
C GLN A 873 -36.65 4.13 -18.71
N LYS A 874 -36.82 5.28 -18.04
CA LYS A 874 -36.08 6.51 -18.38
C LYS A 874 -34.58 6.34 -18.17
N ARG A 875 -34.16 5.72 -17.08
CA ARG A 875 -32.75 5.43 -16.82
C ARG A 875 -32.13 4.51 -17.87
N LEU A 876 -32.77 3.38 -18.15
CA LEU A 876 -32.33 2.44 -19.19
C LEU A 876 -32.13 3.18 -20.51
N LYS A 877 -33.16 3.90 -20.97
CA LYS A 877 -33.11 4.64 -22.23
C LYS A 877 -32.05 5.73 -22.22
N SER A 878 -31.93 6.52 -21.15
CA SER A 878 -30.97 7.62 -21.04
C SER A 878 -29.52 7.12 -21.06
N LEU A 879 -29.20 6.16 -20.17
CA LEU A 879 -27.85 5.67 -19.98
C LEU A 879 -27.38 4.83 -21.18
N LEU A 880 -28.15 3.82 -21.57
CA LEU A 880 -27.71 2.83 -22.57
C LEU A 880 -27.80 3.35 -23.99
N SER A 881 -28.74 4.26 -24.30
CA SER A 881 -28.73 4.89 -25.64
C SER A 881 -27.52 5.81 -25.81
N ARG A 882 -27.08 6.49 -24.73
CA ARG A 882 -25.91 7.38 -24.76
C ARG A 882 -24.62 6.59 -24.94
N TYR A 883 -24.47 5.49 -24.20
CA TYR A 883 -23.23 4.73 -24.13
C TYR A 883 -23.22 3.44 -24.96
N LYS A 884 -24.16 3.30 -25.90
CA LYS A 884 -24.26 2.15 -26.78
C LYS A 884 -22.92 1.82 -27.47
N GLY A 885 -22.40 0.62 -27.21
CA GLY A 885 -21.14 0.14 -27.76
C GLY A 885 -19.88 0.80 -27.19
N LYS A 886 -20.00 1.53 -26.08
CA LYS A 886 -18.86 2.19 -25.40
C LYS A 886 -18.29 1.39 -24.24
N PHE A 887 -19.10 0.55 -23.60
CA PHE A 887 -18.67 -0.37 -22.57
C PHE A 887 -18.76 -1.80 -23.08
N ARG A 888 -17.74 -2.61 -22.79
CA ARG A 888 -17.75 -4.03 -23.17
C ARG A 888 -18.67 -4.83 -22.28
N HIS A 889 -18.66 -4.51 -20.98
CA HIS A 889 -19.45 -5.17 -19.96
C HIS A 889 -20.34 -4.17 -19.23
N TYR A 890 -21.51 -4.61 -18.77
CA TYR A 890 -22.33 -3.87 -17.82
C TYR A 890 -22.68 -4.74 -16.62
N ASP A 891 -22.45 -4.21 -15.42
CA ASP A 891 -23.08 -4.73 -14.21
C ASP A 891 -24.52 -4.19 -14.21
N VAL A 892 -25.49 -5.05 -14.52
CA VAL A 892 -26.87 -4.61 -14.78
C VAL A 892 -27.57 -4.23 -13.49
N ASN A 893 -27.58 -5.14 -12.52
CA ASN A 893 -28.17 -4.90 -11.22
C ASN A 893 -27.28 -5.51 -10.15
N ASN A 894 -26.60 -4.64 -9.41
CA ASN A 894 -25.56 -5.01 -8.47
C ASN A 894 -26.17 -5.54 -7.17
N GLU A 895 -25.54 -6.56 -6.56
CA GLU A 895 -25.80 -7.05 -5.19
C GLU A 895 -27.23 -7.56 -4.95
N MET A 896 -27.74 -8.36 -5.89
CA MET A 896 -29.09 -8.92 -5.82
C MET A 896 -29.25 -10.03 -4.77
N LEU A 897 -28.15 -10.59 -4.25
CA LEU A 897 -28.17 -11.53 -3.13
C LEU A 897 -28.37 -10.82 -1.78
N HIS A 898 -28.02 -9.53 -1.69
CA HIS A 898 -28.09 -8.76 -0.44
C HIS A 898 -29.21 -7.72 -0.41
N GLY A 899 -29.74 -7.33 -1.57
CA GLY A 899 -30.87 -6.41 -1.69
C GLY A 899 -32.09 -7.04 -2.38
N SER A 900 -33.24 -6.40 -2.21
CA SER A 900 -34.49 -6.72 -2.93
C SER A 900 -35.33 -5.49 -3.29
N PHE A 901 -34.76 -4.27 -3.25
CA PHE A 901 -35.53 -3.01 -3.34
C PHE A 901 -36.45 -2.95 -4.56
N TYR A 902 -35.93 -3.24 -5.75
CA TYR A 902 -36.73 -3.19 -6.98
C TYR A 902 -37.71 -4.36 -7.05
N GLN A 903 -37.27 -5.56 -6.67
CA GLN A 903 -38.10 -6.77 -6.64
C GLN A 903 -39.32 -6.62 -5.72
N ASP A 904 -39.13 -6.11 -4.50
CA ASP A 904 -40.21 -5.99 -3.51
C ASP A 904 -41.27 -4.97 -3.94
N LYS A 905 -40.88 -3.95 -4.72
CA LYS A 905 -41.80 -2.91 -5.21
C LYS A 905 -42.49 -3.24 -6.54
N LEU A 906 -41.83 -4.01 -7.42
CA LEU A 906 -42.28 -4.22 -8.80
C LEU A 906 -42.55 -5.69 -9.15
N GLY A 907 -42.25 -6.62 -8.25
CA GLY A 907 -42.40 -8.05 -8.43
C GLY A 907 -41.16 -8.74 -9.02
N GLU A 908 -41.16 -10.07 -9.01
CA GLU A 908 -40.01 -10.92 -9.34
C GLU A 908 -39.45 -10.73 -10.76
N ASP A 909 -40.28 -10.42 -11.77
CA ASP A 909 -39.81 -10.29 -13.16
C ASP A 909 -38.97 -9.03 -13.40
N ILE A 910 -38.93 -8.06 -12.47
CA ILE A 910 -38.25 -6.78 -12.71
C ILE A 910 -36.75 -6.96 -12.98
N ARG A 911 -36.09 -7.90 -12.30
CA ARG A 911 -34.66 -8.16 -12.50
C ARG A 911 -34.42 -8.69 -13.91
N ALA A 912 -35.20 -9.66 -14.36
CA ALA A 912 -35.11 -10.17 -15.73
C ALA A 912 -35.46 -9.10 -16.78
N TYR A 913 -36.46 -8.25 -16.51
CA TYR A 913 -36.81 -7.10 -17.35
C TYR A 913 -35.63 -6.15 -17.54
N MET A 914 -34.91 -5.79 -16.47
CA MET A 914 -33.74 -4.92 -16.56
C MET A 914 -32.67 -5.49 -17.50
N PHE A 915 -32.40 -6.79 -17.45
CA PHE A 915 -31.44 -7.46 -18.36
C PHE A 915 -31.94 -7.49 -19.81
N ARG A 916 -33.21 -7.86 -20.04
CA ARG A 916 -33.80 -7.91 -21.39
C ARG A 916 -33.76 -6.55 -22.07
N GLU A 917 -34.19 -5.50 -21.38
CA GLU A 917 -34.19 -4.15 -21.93
C GLU A 917 -32.77 -3.60 -22.11
N SER A 918 -31.85 -3.93 -21.20
CA SER A 918 -30.45 -3.51 -21.35
C SER A 918 -29.83 -4.08 -22.62
N HIS A 919 -30.06 -5.37 -22.90
CA HIS A 919 -29.57 -6.03 -24.11
C HIS A 919 -30.23 -5.50 -25.39
N GLN A 920 -31.52 -5.14 -25.35
CA GLN A 920 -32.18 -4.54 -26.50
C GLN A 920 -31.59 -3.16 -26.86
N LEU A 921 -31.27 -2.35 -25.84
CA LEU A 921 -30.72 -1.01 -26.05
C LEU A 921 -29.25 -1.06 -26.50
N ASP A 922 -28.45 -1.92 -25.88
CA ASP A 922 -27.06 -2.19 -26.25
C ASP A 922 -26.77 -3.70 -26.39
N PRO A 923 -26.99 -4.30 -27.57
CA PRO A 923 -26.75 -5.72 -27.79
C PRO A 923 -25.26 -6.08 -27.91
N SER A 924 -24.36 -5.09 -27.93
CA SER A 924 -22.93 -5.31 -28.08
C SER A 924 -22.20 -5.55 -26.76
N ALA A 925 -22.83 -5.19 -25.63
CA ALA A 925 -22.26 -5.38 -24.31
C ALA A 925 -22.65 -6.74 -23.71
N ILE A 926 -21.72 -7.37 -22.99
CA ILE A 926 -21.98 -8.55 -22.18
C ILE A 926 -22.57 -8.10 -20.85
N LEU A 927 -23.71 -8.68 -20.47
CA LEU A 927 -24.43 -8.31 -19.25
C LEU A 927 -24.03 -9.22 -18.09
N PHE A 928 -23.55 -8.63 -17.02
CA PHE A 928 -23.07 -9.31 -15.82
C PHE A 928 -24.09 -9.20 -14.69
N VAL A 929 -24.26 -10.31 -13.97
CA VAL A 929 -24.60 -10.27 -12.54
C VAL A 929 -23.33 -9.94 -11.76
N ASN A 930 -23.42 -9.21 -10.64
CA ASN A 930 -22.24 -8.83 -9.84
C ASN A 930 -22.59 -8.83 -8.35
N ASP A 931 -21.82 -9.58 -7.54
CA ASP A 931 -22.12 -9.76 -6.12
C ASP A 931 -20.86 -10.07 -5.27
N TYR A 932 -20.92 -9.86 -3.96
CA TYR A 932 -19.78 -10.02 -3.02
C TYR A 932 -19.91 -11.22 -2.08
N ASN A 933 -18.79 -11.61 -1.45
CA ASN A 933 -18.63 -12.74 -0.53
C ASN A 933 -18.92 -14.14 -1.13
N VAL A 934 -19.14 -14.25 -2.45
CA VAL A 934 -19.45 -15.54 -3.10
C VAL A 934 -18.33 -16.55 -2.92
N GLU A 935 -17.09 -16.07 -2.85
CA GLU A 935 -15.85 -16.83 -2.87
C GLU A 935 -15.19 -17.01 -1.48
N ASP A 936 -15.81 -16.51 -0.40
CA ASP A 936 -15.17 -16.46 0.92
C ASP A 936 -15.63 -17.56 1.91
N GLY A 937 -16.78 -18.19 1.65
CA GLY A 937 -17.38 -19.21 2.53
C GLY A 937 -17.89 -18.69 3.88
N CYS A 938 -17.98 -17.38 4.04
CA CYS A 938 -18.27 -16.71 5.31
C CYS A 938 -19.60 -15.93 5.28
N ASP A 939 -20.33 -15.87 4.16
CA ASP A 939 -21.65 -15.25 4.06
C ASP A 939 -22.72 -16.26 3.61
N PRO A 940 -23.68 -16.63 4.47
CA PRO A 940 -24.72 -17.61 4.13
C PRO A 940 -25.73 -17.05 3.13
N LYS A 941 -25.80 -15.72 2.94
CA LYS A 941 -26.67 -15.09 1.93
C LYS A 941 -26.04 -15.10 0.53
N SER A 942 -24.73 -15.31 0.44
CA SER A 942 -23.97 -15.22 -0.79
C SER A 942 -23.15 -16.48 -1.01
N THR A 943 -23.80 -17.63 -1.01
CA THR A 943 -23.12 -18.89 -1.37
C THR A 943 -23.06 -19.04 -2.89
N PRO A 944 -22.07 -19.79 -3.44
CA PRO A 944 -22.05 -20.13 -4.86
C PRO A 944 -23.36 -20.76 -5.33
N GLU A 945 -23.98 -21.62 -4.52
CA GLU A 945 -25.26 -22.25 -4.81
C GLU A 945 -26.41 -21.24 -4.94
N MET A 946 -26.51 -20.26 -4.02
CA MET A 946 -27.52 -19.20 -4.11
C MET A 946 -27.31 -18.33 -5.34
N TYR A 947 -26.06 -18.02 -5.67
CA TYR A 947 -25.77 -17.22 -6.85
C TYR A 947 -26.11 -17.97 -8.15
N ILE A 948 -25.80 -19.27 -8.21
CA ILE A 948 -26.23 -20.16 -9.31
C ILE A 948 -27.75 -20.17 -9.43
N HIS A 949 -28.48 -20.31 -8.33
CA HIS A 949 -29.95 -20.29 -8.34
C HIS A 949 -30.50 -18.97 -8.88
N GLN A 950 -29.94 -17.84 -8.46
CA GLN A 950 -30.34 -16.52 -8.95
C GLN A 950 -30.08 -16.36 -10.46
N ILE A 951 -28.91 -16.79 -10.94
CA ILE A 951 -28.56 -16.72 -12.38
C ILE A 951 -29.50 -17.60 -13.22
N LEU A 952 -29.80 -18.81 -12.75
CA LEU A 952 -30.71 -19.72 -13.44
C LEU A 952 -32.14 -19.15 -13.49
N ASP A 953 -32.66 -18.57 -12.40
CA ASP A 953 -33.97 -17.92 -12.40
C ASP A 953 -34.04 -16.75 -13.41
N LEU A 954 -32.99 -15.92 -13.47
CA LEU A 954 -32.89 -14.85 -14.47
C LEU A 954 -32.93 -15.42 -15.90
N GLN A 955 -32.13 -16.45 -16.19
CA GLN A 955 -32.08 -17.08 -17.51
C GLN A 955 -33.42 -17.75 -17.89
N GLU A 956 -34.08 -18.42 -16.95
CA GLU A 956 -35.40 -19.04 -17.15
C GLU A 956 -36.48 -17.99 -17.48
N ARG A 957 -36.34 -16.77 -16.95
CA ARG A 957 -37.20 -15.61 -17.25
C ARG A 957 -36.75 -14.83 -18.50
N GLY A 958 -35.78 -15.35 -19.25
CA GLY A 958 -35.32 -14.79 -20.53
C GLY A 958 -34.33 -13.63 -20.41
N ALA A 959 -33.71 -13.42 -19.25
CA ALA A 959 -32.62 -12.47 -19.11
C ALA A 959 -31.36 -12.96 -19.85
N PRO A 960 -30.76 -12.17 -20.75
CA PRO A 960 -29.51 -12.52 -21.43
C PRO A 960 -28.30 -12.30 -20.52
N VAL A 961 -28.19 -13.08 -19.43
CA VAL A 961 -27.02 -13.07 -18.55
C VAL A 961 -25.83 -13.67 -19.32
N GLY A 962 -24.81 -12.85 -19.53
CA GLY A 962 -23.63 -13.18 -20.33
C GLY A 962 -22.35 -13.39 -19.53
N GLY A 963 -22.32 -13.07 -18.23
CA GLY A 963 -21.16 -13.26 -17.38
C GLY A 963 -21.48 -13.20 -15.89
N ILE A 964 -20.54 -13.70 -15.09
CA ILE A 964 -20.63 -13.77 -13.62
C ILE A 964 -19.55 -12.87 -13.01
N GLY A 965 -19.98 -11.83 -12.30
CA GLY A 965 -19.11 -10.94 -11.54
C GLY A 965 -19.02 -11.40 -10.10
N ILE A 966 -17.79 -11.54 -9.61
CA ILE A 966 -17.45 -11.77 -8.20
C ILE A 966 -16.66 -10.56 -7.75
N GLN A 967 -17.22 -9.76 -6.83
CA GLN A 967 -16.57 -8.53 -6.37
C GLN A 967 -15.19 -8.84 -5.77
N ALA A 968 -15.06 -9.90 -4.97
CA ALA A 968 -13.79 -10.34 -4.40
C ALA A 968 -13.13 -9.36 -3.40
N HIS A 969 -13.92 -8.78 -2.50
CA HIS A 969 -13.43 -8.01 -1.35
C HIS A 969 -12.88 -8.94 -0.25
N ILE A 970 -11.60 -9.33 -0.35
CA ILE A 970 -11.04 -10.43 0.43
C ILE A 970 -10.21 -9.92 1.61
N SER A 971 -10.24 -10.64 2.74
CA SER A 971 -9.40 -10.35 3.93
C SER A 971 -8.42 -11.47 4.27
N HIS A 972 -8.85 -12.72 4.16
CA HIS A 972 -8.05 -13.88 4.55
C HIS A 972 -8.20 -15.01 3.52
N PRO A 973 -7.62 -14.87 2.30
CA PRO A 973 -7.86 -15.82 1.25
C PRO A 973 -7.35 -17.22 1.61
N VAL A 974 -8.19 -18.21 1.34
CA VAL A 974 -7.80 -19.62 1.28
C VAL A 974 -8.07 -20.11 -0.13
N GLY A 975 -6.99 -20.42 -0.85
CA GLY A 975 -7.05 -20.75 -2.28
C GLY A 975 -8.02 -21.87 -2.62
N GLU A 976 -8.13 -22.90 -1.78
CA GLU A 976 -9.07 -24.00 -1.98
C GLU A 976 -10.54 -23.59 -1.84
N ILE A 977 -10.86 -22.60 -0.99
CA ILE A 977 -12.24 -22.10 -0.84
C ILE A 977 -12.63 -21.29 -2.07
N ILE A 978 -11.74 -20.40 -2.52
CA ILE A 978 -11.93 -19.62 -3.74
C ILE A 978 -12.09 -20.56 -4.94
N CYS A 979 -11.21 -21.55 -5.08
CA CYS A 979 -11.27 -22.52 -6.17
C CYS A 979 -12.59 -23.32 -6.16
N ASP A 980 -13.09 -23.75 -4.99
CA ASP A 980 -14.38 -24.45 -4.88
C ASP A 980 -15.55 -23.58 -5.36
N ALA A 981 -15.57 -22.30 -4.99
CA ALA A 981 -16.58 -21.36 -5.46
C ALA A 981 -16.52 -21.19 -6.98
N LEU A 982 -15.32 -21.02 -7.54
CA LEU A 982 -15.11 -20.89 -8.99
C LEU A 982 -15.50 -22.15 -9.76
N ASP A 983 -15.13 -23.34 -9.26
CA ASP A 983 -15.45 -24.62 -9.88
C ASP A 983 -16.98 -24.84 -9.93
N LYS A 984 -17.71 -24.43 -8.88
CA LYS A 984 -19.18 -24.49 -8.84
C LYS A 984 -19.82 -23.51 -9.83
N LEU A 985 -19.40 -22.25 -9.84
CA LEU A 985 -19.93 -21.23 -10.74
C LEU A 985 -19.65 -21.56 -12.21
N ALA A 986 -18.50 -22.16 -12.50
CA ALA A 986 -18.10 -22.56 -13.85
C ALA A 986 -19.03 -23.59 -14.49
N ILE A 987 -19.84 -24.33 -13.71
CA ILE A 987 -20.84 -25.27 -14.22
C ILE A 987 -21.86 -24.57 -15.13
N LEU A 988 -22.11 -23.28 -14.91
CA LEU A 988 -23.01 -22.47 -15.74
C LEU A 988 -22.48 -22.21 -17.15
N GLY A 989 -21.18 -22.43 -17.40
CA GLY A 989 -20.55 -22.18 -18.70
C GLY A 989 -20.45 -20.70 -19.08
N LEU A 990 -20.68 -19.79 -18.13
CA LEU A 990 -20.53 -18.35 -18.30
C LEU A 990 -19.11 -17.92 -17.88
N PRO A 991 -18.54 -16.88 -18.53
CA PRO A 991 -17.26 -16.32 -18.12
C PRO A 991 -17.36 -15.67 -16.72
N ILE A 992 -16.38 -15.95 -15.87
CA ILE A 992 -16.28 -15.40 -14.52
C ILE A 992 -15.27 -14.26 -14.52
N TRP A 993 -15.60 -13.16 -13.84
CA TRP A 993 -14.72 -12.02 -13.64
C TRP A 993 -14.60 -11.69 -12.16
N PHE A 994 -13.37 -11.45 -11.71
CA PHE A 994 -13.14 -10.76 -10.45
C PHE A 994 -13.29 -9.27 -10.75
N THR A 995 -14.37 -8.66 -10.28
CA THR A 995 -14.82 -7.34 -10.74
C THR A 995 -14.36 -6.19 -9.85
N GLU A 996 -14.08 -6.45 -8.57
CA GLU A 996 -13.77 -5.43 -7.56
C GLU A 996 -12.70 -5.93 -6.57
N LEU A 997 -11.72 -6.69 -7.07
CA LEU A 997 -10.74 -7.36 -6.22
C LEU A 997 -9.96 -6.35 -5.39
N ASP A 998 -10.03 -6.51 -4.08
CA ASP A 998 -9.10 -5.91 -3.15
C ASP A 998 -8.74 -6.90 -2.03
N VAL A 999 -7.55 -6.70 -1.47
CA VAL A 999 -7.05 -7.52 -0.37
C VAL A 999 -6.55 -6.57 0.70
N SER A 1000 -7.19 -6.61 1.88
CA SER A 1000 -6.83 -5.73 3.00
C SER A 1000 -6.06 -6.48 4.07
N ALA A 1001 -4.89 -5.95 4.43
CA ALA A 1001 -4.18 -6.33 5.65
C ALA A 1001 -3.26 -5.19 6.08
N VAL A 1002 -3.17 -4.94 7.39
CA VAL A 1002 -2.32 -3.87 7.97
C VAL A 1002 -0.84 -4.11 7.62
N ASN A 1003 -0.38 -5.36 7.77
CA ASN A 1003 0.97 -5.75 7.37
C ASN A 1003 1.04 -5.92 5.85
N GLU A 1004 1.87 -5.12 5.18
CA GLU A 1004 2.00 -5.11 3.72
C GLU A 1004 2.52 -6.43 3.13
N HIS A 1005 3.33 -7.20 3.85
CA HIS A 1005 3.82 -8.50 3.38
C HIS A 1005 2.70 -9.54 3.42
N VAL A 1006 1.88 -9.53 4.48
CA VAL A 1006 0.68 -10.36 4.56
C VAL A 1006 -0.27 -10.03 3.41
N ARG A 1007 -0.50 -8.74 3.17
CA ARG A 1007 -1.29 -8.25 2.04
C ARG A 1007 -0.75 -8.72 0.70
N ALA A 1008 0.57 -8.62 0.50
CA ALA A 1008 1.25 -9.06 -0.72
C ALA A 1008 1.07 -10.57 -0.96
N ASP A 1009 1.27 -11.39 0.07
CA ASP A 1009 1.10 -12.84 -0.03
C ASP A 1009 -0.36 -13.25 -0.28
N ASP A 1010 -1.31 -12.55 0.36
CA ASP A 1010 -2.75 -12.77 0.15
C ASP A 1010 -3.17 -12.40 -1.27
N LEU A 1011 -2.72 -11.25 -1.76
CA LEU A 1011 -2.97 -10.80 -3.14
C LEU A 1011 -2.40 -11.79 -4.16
N GLU A 1012 -1.19 -12.33 -3.94
CA GLU A 1012 -0.62 -13.34 -4.82
C GLU A 1012 -1.51 -14.59 -4.92
N VAL A 1013 -2.00 -15.09 -3.79
CA VAL A 1013 -2.86 -16.28 -3.77
C VAL A 1013 -4.10 -16.03 -4.61
N VAL A 1014 -4.83 -14.94 -4.37
CA VAL A 1014 -6.08 -14.65 -5.10
C VAL A 1014 -5.84 -14.46 -6.59
N LEU A 1015 -4.82 -13.67 -6.96
CA LEU A 1015 -4.49 -13.43 -8.36
C LEU A 1015 -4.10 -14.74 -9.09
N ARG A 1016 -3.39 -15.64 -8.41
CA ARG A 1016 -3.06 -16.96 -8.99
C ARG A 1016 -4.26 -17.89 -9.08
N GLU A 1017 -5.18 -17.88 -8.12
CA GLU A 1017 -6.43 -18.65 -8.23
C GLU A 1017 -7.25 -18.19 -9.45
N ALA A 1018 -7.46 -16.89 -9.57
CA ALA A 1018 -8.14 -16.29 -10.71
C ALA A 1018 -7.43 -16.60 -12.03
N TYR A 1019 -6.11 -16.37 -12.11
CA TYR A 1019 -5.35 -16.59 -13.33
C TYR A 1019 -5.29 -18.08 -13.72
N ALA A 1020 -5.18 -19.00 -12.77
CA ALA A 1020 -5.08 -20.43 -13.09
C ALA A 1020 -6.44 -21.09 -13.43
N HIS A 1021 -7.57 -20.43 -13.13
CA HIS A 1021 -8.89 -21.02 -13.34
C HIS A 1021 -9.41 -20.80 -14.77
N PRO A 1022 -9.78 -21.87 -15.53
CA PRO A 1022 -10.13 -21.74 -16.95
C PRO A 1022 -11.39 -20.91 -17.23
N ALA A 1023 -12.38 -20.92 -16.32
CA ALA A 1023 -13.60 -20.13 -16.48
C ALA A 1023 -13.42 -18.65 -16.10
N VAL A 1024 -12.29 -18.27 -15.49
CA VAL A 1024 -12.04 -16.87 -15.15
C VAL A 1024 -11.42 -16.19 -16.36
N GLU A 1025 -12.02 -15.08 -16.80
CA GLU A 1025 -11.62 -14.36 -18.00
C GLU A 1025 -11.12 -12.95 -17.74
N GLY A 1026 -11.14 -12.46 -16.50
CA GLY A 1026 -10.55 -11.17 -16.18
C GLY A 1026 -10.53 -10.86 -14.69
N VAL A 1027 -9.63 -9.95 -14.31
CA VAL A 1027 -9.48 -9.44 -12.94
C VAL A 1027 -9.42 -7.93 -12.95
N MET A 1028 -10.11 -7.31 -12.01
CA MET A 1028 -10.23 -5.86 -11.88
C MET A 1028 -10.02 -5.50 -10.43
N LEU A 1029 -9.01 -4.68 -10.16
CA LEU A 1029 -8.74 -4.22 -8.81
C LEU A 1029 -9.68 -3.08 -8.43
N TRP A 1030 -10.17 -3.03 -7.20
CA TRP A 1030 -11.04 -1.93 -6.74
C TRP A 1030 -10.26 -0.73 -6.20
N GLY A 1031 -9.37 -0.23 -7.06
CA GLY A 1031 -8.39 0.79 -6.74
C GLY A 1031 -7.03 0.17 -6.43
N PHE A 1032 -5.98 0.99 -6.51
CA PHE A 1032 -4.60 0.55 -6.28
C PHE A 1032 -3.72 1.60 -5.59
N TRP A 1033 -4.25 2.78 -5.30
CA TRP A 1033 -3.50 3.93 -4.77
C TRP A 1033 -4.11 4.35 -3.43
N GLU A 1034 -3.29 4.52 -2.39
CA GLU A 1034 -3.77 4.91 -1.05
C GLU A 1034 -4.60 6.20 -1.12
N LEU A 1035 -5.66 6.30 -0.32
CA LEU A 1035 -6.68 7.37 -0.37
C LEU A 1035 -7.64 7.32 -1.58
N PHE A 1036 -7.37 6.46 -2.57
CA PHE A 1036 -8.28 6.19 -3.70
C PHE A 1036 -8.80 4.75 -3.72
N THR A 1037 -8.63 4.02 -2.62
CA THR A 1037 -9.21 2.69 -2.39
C THR A 1037 -10.43 2.78 -1.49
N PHE A 1038 -11.40 1.87 -1.69
CA PHE A 1038 -12.58 1.78 -0.83
C PHE A 1038 -12.26 1.22 0.57
N ARG A 1039 -11.40 0.19 0.63
CA ARG A 1039 -10.96 -0.43 1.88
C ARG A 1039 -9.59 0.06 2.28
N ASP A 1040 -9.40 0.29 3.57
CA ASP A 1040 -8.09 0.61 4.13
C ASP A 1040 -7.09 -0.50 3.85
N ASN A 1041 -5.81 -0.13 3.76
CA ASN A 1041 -4.70 -1.07 3.63
C ASN A 1041 -4.88 -2.07 2.47
N SER A 1042 -5.40 -1.62 1.32
CA SER A 1042 -5.63 -2.46 0.13
C SER A 1042 -4.87 -1.99 -1.13
N HIS A 1043 -4.10 -0.91 -1.00
CA HIS A 1043 -3.40 -0.26 -2.09
C HIS A 1043 -2.09 -0.97 -2.46
N LEU A 1044 -1.69 -0.82 -3.73
CA LEU A 1044 -0.41 -1.23 -4.29
C LEU A 1044 0.63 -0.12 -4.24
N VAL A 1045 0.15 1.13 -4.23
CA VAL A 1045 0.94 2.36 -4.23
C VAL A 1045 0.47 3.22 -3.06
N ASP A 1046 1.40 3.68 -2.24
CA ASP A 1046 1.13 4.54 -1.10
C ASP A 1046 0.73 5.95 -1.58
N ALA A 1047 0.23 6.80 -0.69
CA ALA A 1047 -0.44 8.05 -1.07
C ALA A 1047 0.45 8.97 -1.92
N GLU A 1048 1.75 8.95 -1.63
CA GLU A 1048 2.78 9.79 -2.26
C GLU A 1048 3.54 9.09 -3.39
N GLY A 1049 3.07 7.94 -3.88
CA GLY A 1049 3.56 7.31 -5.11
C GLY A 1049 4.56 6.16 -4.94
N SER A 1050 4.95 5.83 -3.70
CA SER A 1050 5.82 4.69 -3.40
C SER A 1050 5.12 3.36 -3.62
N ILE A 1051 5.79 2.42 -4.31
CA ILE A 1051 5.24 1.06 -4.54
C ILE A 1051 5.56 0.19 -3.32
N ASN A 1052 4.52 -0.26 -2.61
CA ASN A 1052 4.65 -1.13 -1.44
C ASN A 1052 4.84 -2.61 -1.80
N GLU A 1053 4.96 -3.48 -0.80
CA GLU A 1053 5.20 -4.92 -1.02
C GLU A 1053 4.11 -5.61 -1.85
N ALA A 1054 2.84 -5.21 -1.69
CA ALA A 1054 1.74 -5.76 -2.50
C ALA A 1054 1.85 -5.31 -3.96
N GLY A 1055 2.22 -4.05 -4.21
CA GLY A 1055 2.50 -3.54 -5.55
C GLY A 1055 3.68 -4.24 -6.21
N LYS A 1056 4.78 -4.47 -5.47
CA LYS A 1056 5.94 -5.23 -5.96
C LYS A 1056 5.54 -6.66 -6.34
N ARG A 1057 4.72 -7.33 -5.52
CA ARG A 1057 4.23 -8.69 -5.81
C ARG A 1057 3.34 -8.74 -7.05
N TYR A 1058 2.43 -7.78 -7.21
CA TYR A 1058 1.59 -7.66 -8.41
C TYR A 1058 2.43 -7.48 -9.68
N LEU A 1059 3.41 -6.56 -9.64
CA LEU A 1059 4.30 -6.32 -10.79
C LEU A 1059 5.16 -7.55 -11.10
N ALA A 1060 5.64 -8.28 -10.09
CA ALA A 1060 6.38 -9.52 -10.28
C ALA A 1060 5.53 -10.61 -10.95
N LEU A 1061 4.27 -10.78 -10.56
CA LEU A 1061 3.34 -11.71 -11.22
C LEU A 1061 3.10 -11.34 -12.68
N LYS A 1062 2.92 -10.05 -12.97
CA LYS A 1062 2.79 -9.59 -14.36
C LYS A 1062 4.00 -9.92 -15.22
N GLN A 1063 5.22 -9.83 -14.66
CA GLN A 1063 6.44 -10.24 -15.35
C GLN A 1063 6.53 -11.77 -15.48
N GLU A 1064 6.15 -12.52 -14.44
CA GLU A 1064 6.11 -13.99 -14.47
C GLU A 1064 5.16 -14.52 -15.56
N TRP A 1065 4.07 -13.80 -15.82
CA TRP A 1065 3.07 -14.15 -16.83
C TRP A 1065 3.38 -13.59 -18.23
N LEU A 1066 4.66 -13.33 -18.52
CA LEU A 1066 5.12 -13.01 -19.86
C LEU A 1066 6.10 -14.07 -20.36
N SER A 1067 5.99 -14.42 -21.63
CA SER A 1067 6.89 -15.39 -22.28
C SER A 1067 7.97 -14.69 -23.08
N HIS A 1068 9.22 -15.01 -22.74
CA HIS A 1068 10.40 -14.61 -23.48
C HIS A 1068 11.27 -15.84 -23.70
N THR A 1069 11.65 -16.10 -24.95
CA THR A 1069 12.55 -17.23 -25.26
C THR A 1069 13.51 -16.84 -26.37
N ASP A 1070 14.75 -17.30 -26.24
CA ASP A 1070 15.80 -17.17 -27.22
C ASP A 1070 16.28 -18.56 -27.60
N GLY A 1071 16.62 -18.76 -28.87
CA GLY A 1071 17.14 -20.03 -29.32
C GLY A 1071 17.62 -19.97 -30.75
N HIS A 1072 17.67 -21.14 -31.38
CA HIS A 1072 18.15 -21.31 -32.74
C HIS A 1072 17.16 -22.14 -33.55
N ILE A 1073 17.05 -21.83 -34.83
CA ILE A 1073 16.21 -22.56 -35.76
C ILE A 1073 16.80 -23.96 -35.99
N ASN A 1074 15.95 -24.99 -35.91
CA ASN A 1074 16.37 -26.38 -36.05
C ASN A 1074 16.60 -26.77 -37.51
N ALA A 1075 17.09 -28.00 -37.75
CA ALA A 1075 17.41 -28.50 -39.09
C ALA A 1075 16.20 -28.61 -40.04
N TYR A 1076 14.97 -28.52 -39.51
CA TYR A 1076 13.72 -28.54 -40.28
C TYR A 1076 13.20 -27.13 -40.58
N GLY A 1077 13.93 -26.06 -40.23
CA GLY A 1077 13.45 -24.69 -40.37
C GLY A 1077 12.35 -24.31 -39.38
N GLU A 1078 12.29 -24.99 -38.22
CA GLU A 1078 11.28 -24.76 -37.19
C GLU A 1078 11.89 -24.22 -35.89
N PHE A 1079 11.10 -23.44 -35.16
CA PHE A 1079 11.34 -23.11 -33.76
C PHE A 1079 10.10 -23.40 -32.93
N LYS A 1080 10.26 -24.13 -31.81
CA LYS A 1080 9.16 -24.57 -30.96
C LYS A 1080 9.32 -23.99 -29.56
N PHE A 1081 8.24 -23.45 -29.01
CA PHE A 1081 8.20 -22.97 -27.64
C PHE A 1081 6.78 -23.08 -27.09
N ARG A 1082 6.63 -22.93 -25.77
CA ARG A 1082 5.32 -22.86 -25.10
C ARG A 1082 5.18 -21.49 -24.46
N GLY A 1083 4.20 -20.71 -24.91
CA GLY A 1083 4.03 -19.31 -24.52
C GLY A 1083 2.67 -19.02 -23.90
N TYR A 1084 2.60 -17.99 -23.05
CA TYR A 1084 1.34 -17.44 -22.54
C TYR A 1084 0.48 -16.86 -23.67
N HIS A 1085 -0.83 -16.84 -23.49
CA HIS A 1085 -1.72 -16.23 -24.47
C HIS A 1085 -1.48 -14.73 -24.61
N GLY A 1086 -1.48 -14.22 -25.84
CA GLY A 1086 -1.26 -12.81 -26.14
C GLY A 1086 -0.42 -12.54 -27.39
N THR A 1087 0.06 -11.31 -27.50
CA THR A 1087 0.76 -10.79 -28.68
C THR A 1087 2.26 -10.91 -28.50
N TYR A 1088 2.95 -11.33 -29.57
CA TYR A 1088 4.38 -11.60 -29.62
C TYR A 1088 5.03 -10.88 -30.78
N THR A 1089 6.32 -10.58 -30.62
CA THR A 1089 7.24 -10.30 -31.72
C THR A 1089 8.27 -11.42 -31.83
N VAL A 1090 8.56 -11.83 -33.06
CA VAL A 1090 9.67 -12.71 -33.42
C VAL A 1090 10.74 -11.90 -34.13
N GLU A 1091 11.99 -12.03 -33.71
CA GLU A 1091 13.15 -11.50 -34.40
C GLU A 1091 14.08 -12.63 -34.82
N ILE A 1092 14.47 -12.66 -36.10
CA ILE A 1092 15.34 -13.68 -36.68
C ILE A 1092 16.53 -12.99 -37.32
N THR A 1093 17.75 -13.46 -37.04
CA THR A 1093 18.95 -12.99 -37.74
C THR A 1093 19.40 -14.03 -38.74
N THR A 1094 19.12 -13.78 -40.03
CA THR A 1094 19.53 -14.68 -41.13
C THR A 1094 21.00 -14.44 -41.48
N PRO A 1095 21.79 -15.44 -41.94
CA PRO A 1095 23.09 -15.20 -42.57
C PRO A 1095 22.91 -14.43 -43.89
N PRO A 1096 23.56 -13.26 -44.15
CA PRO A 1096 24.81 -12.70 -43.59
C PRO A 1096 24.64 -11.63 -42.48
N GLY A 1097 23.52 -11.62 -41.76
CA GLY A 1097 23.25 -10.72 -40.62
C GLY A 1097 21.95 -9.92 -40.72
N LYS A 1098 21.07 -10.20 -41.71
CA LYS A 1098 19.80 -9.47 -41.87
C LYS A 1098 18.83 -9.87 -40.75
N LYS A 1099 18.37 -8.88 -39.99
CA LYS A 1099 17.32 -9.01 -38.98
C LYS A 1099 15.94 -8.90 -39.62
N ILE A 1100 15.06 -9.83 -39.31
CA ILE A 1100 13.65 -9.84 -39.73
C ILE A 1100 12.81 -9.84 -38.46
N SER A 1101 11.79 -8.99 -38.41
CA SER A 1101 10.89 -8.86 -37.26
C SER A 1101 9.43 -8.96 -37.72
N GLN A 1102 8.63 -9.77 -37.04
CA GLN A 1102 7.20 -9.94 -37.33
C GLN A 1102 6.40 -10.10 -36.02
N SER A 1103 5.16 -9.60 -36.00
CA SER A 1103 4.23 -9.80 -34.89
C SER A 1103 3.26 -10.96 -35.17
N PHE A 1104 2.88 -11.68 -34.12
CA PHE A 1104 1.85 -12.73 -34.16
C PHE A 1104 1.11 -12.83 -32.83
N VAL A 1105 -0.03 -13.53 -32.82
CA VAL A 1105 -0.86 -13.74 -31.63
C VAL A 1105 -0.89 -15.23 -31.28
N VAL A 1106 -0.82 -15.53 -29.99
CA VAL A 1106 -1.03 -16.87 -29.43
C VAL A 1106 -2.36 -16.86 -28.69
N ASP A 1107 -3.40 -17.35 -29.36
CA ASP A 1107 -4.74 -17.52 -28.77
C ASP A 1107 -4.85 -18.83 -27.99
N SER A 1108 -5.87 -18.92 -27.13
CA SER A 1108 -6.19 -20.17 -26.43
C SER A 1108 -6.49 -21.32 -27.40
N GLY A 1109 -6.16 -22.55 -27.00
CA GLY A 1109 -6.51 -23.75 -27.76
C GLY A 1109 -5.71 -24.99 -27.36
N ASP A 1110 -6.31 -26.16 -27.59
CA ASP A 1110 -5.78 -27.45 -27.12
C ASP A 1110 -4.70 -28.06 -28.03
N SER A 1111 -4.63 -27.60 -29.29
CA SER A 1111 -3.65 -28.09 -30.26
C SER A 1111 -2.51 -27.09 -30.46
N PRO A 1112 -1.27 -27.54 -30.76
CA PRO A 1112 -0.16 -26.64 -31.06
C PRO A 1112 -0.52 -25.63 -32.17
N LEU A 1113 -0.20 -24.36 -31.94
CA LEU A 1113 -0.38 -23.29 -32.91
C LEU A 1113 0.78 -23.31 -33.91
N VAL A 1114 0.50 -23.59 -35.18
CA VAL A 1114 1.50 -23.58 -36.24
C VAL A 1114 1.41 -22.27 -37.01
N LEU A 1115 2.48 -21.49 -37.01
CA LEU A 1115 2.55 -20.18 -37.68
C LEU A 1115 3.62 -20.19 -38.75
N ILE A 1116 3.32 -19.56 -39.87
CA ILE A 1116 4.27 -19.34 -40.96
C ILE A 1116 4.82 -17.92 -40.84
N VAL A 1117 6.13 -17.80 -40.69
CA VAL A 1117 6.86 -16.53 -40.69
C VAL A 1117 7.45 -16.34 -42.08
N ASN A 1118 6.92 -15.37 -42.82
CA ASN A 1118 7.38 -15.08 -44.17
C ASN A 1118 8.63 -14.17 -44.09
N LEU A 1119 9.74 -14.65 -44.66
CA LEU A 1119 11.06 -14.00 -44.63
C LEU A 1119 11.27 -12.95 -45.73
#